data_AF-A0A8C7XBC1-F1
#
_entry.id   AF-A0A8C7XBC1-F1
#
_cell.length_a   1.000
_cell.length_b   1.000
_cell.length_c   1.000
_cell.angle_alpha   90.00
_cell.angle_beta   90.00
_cell.angle_gamma   90.00
#
_symmetry.space_group_name_H-M   'P 1'
#
loop_
_entity.id
_entity.type
_entity.pdbx_description
1 polymer ?
#
loop_
_entity_poly.entity_id
_entity_poly.type
_entity_poly.pdbx_seq_one_letter_code
_entity_poly.pdbx_strand_id
1 'polypeptide(L)'
;HSSNVSFFISNTNKKYKHWLTRIQKIYKFSPFTGLDTPEVKLGDNLKINLILNKQPGGSKDITYLITSRGQLVKFGRYKTIGQVLISLIIPVTQEMLPSFRIVAFYHPSDNEVVSDSVWVDVKDSCMGSLKLEPTRPGTTNEPRKLFGLKVSGDPGATVGLVAVDKGVYVLNSKHRLTQKKIWDEVEKFDTGCTPGGGKNGLSVFFDAGLLFESSTASGTCTPFIIPGETDDSYMDSNEIVTRSNFPESWLWTDIIFDSTSFVKNVPLPDSITTWEFTGISLSRTHGICVGESLEVIVRKDFFIDLRLPYSAVRGEQLEVKAILHNYRPEIITVRIDLLEVKDMCSAASKRGKYRQEVNVGTMSTRSVPFIIIPMKEGTLPIEVKAAVKDSYLSDGVKKDLRVVVNLSDRSVFILKLSFACLLLNIYPLWFVILDTGREQVSGLVENAISGKSMGTLIRQPGGCGEQNMIGMTLPVIATIYLDKTNQWEAVGFEKRAEALQHIKTGYNNELAYLKNDGSFAVYPKSPSSSWLTAYVVKVFSIANNLVAIKKEHVCDAVKFLILRSQQPDGLFTEIGKVYAGYMTGNVHGYDSDASMTAFSLIAMQESRSVCSGNINSLPGSIDKAVAYLEKRLPSLTNPYAVAMTSYALANEGRLNRQILYKFVSPGLSHWPVPGNHIFTLEATAYALLALVKTKSFEDARPVVRWFNQQQSYSGDYGSTQATIMVYQALAEYWANAQEPEYDLKVDILLPGKSKPDKYQFTRENSYATRTSNIKDINKDVKVTATGSGEAMVSLYYALPEEKESDCQKFDIKLVILFFLCSNSLQILHSALLCRYKDSNRDATMSILDIGLQTGFTPNLEDLKALSGGRAPIISKYEMDTALSERGSLIIYLDKISHTRPEEISFRVQQTMEVGVLQPAAVSVYEYYEQTPCVKFYHPKREGGQLLQLCTDDECTCAEETLGLKSGQNATIKNIKFI
;
A
#
# COMPACT_ATOMS: atom_id res chain seq x y z
N HIS A 1 -24.36 -38.28 28.26
CA HIS A 1 -23.96 -38.60 26.88
C HIS A 1 -22.88 -37.64 26.42
N SER A 2 -21.80 -38.16 25.83
CA SER A 2 -20.75 -37.38 25.18
C SER A 2 -20.74 -37.68 23.68
N SER A 3 -20.95 -36.68 22.82
CA SER A 3 -20.99 -36.89 21.37
C SER A 3 -20.85 -35.60 20.57
N ASN A 4 -20.09 -35.67 19.47
CA ASN A 4 -20.17 -34.83 18.26
C ASN A 4 -19.47 -33.45 18.22
N VAL A 5 -18.19 -33.39 18.61
CA VAL A 5 -17.20 -32.55 17.88
C VAL A 5 -15.88 -33.32 17.72
N SER A 6 -15.87 -34.32 16.82
CA SER A 6 -14.68 -35.17 16.60
C SER A 6 -14.67 -35.84 15.22
N PHE A 7 -14.85 -35.04 14.15
CA PHE A 7 -15.06 -35.60 12.80
C PHE A 7 -14.37 -34.86 11.64
N PHE A 8 -13.16 -34.32 11.83
CA PHE A 8 -12.31 -33.89 10.69
C PHE A 8 -10.78 -34.14 10.80
N ILE A 9 -10.30 -34.88 11.81
CA ILE A 9 -8.90 -35.33 11.89
C ILE A 9 -8.85 -36.86 11.86
N SER A 10 -8.83 -37.45 10.66
CA SER A 10 -8.82 -38.91 10.46
C SER A 10 -8.31 -39.35 9.09
N ASN A 11 -8.76 -38.71 8.00
CA ASN A 11 -8.51 -39.21 6.64
C ASN A 11 -7.08 -38.96 6.08
N THR A 12 -6.30 -38.06 6.67
CA THR A 12 -4.89 -37.84 6.28
C THR A 12 -4.00 -39.04 6.61
N ASN A 13 -4.20 -39.68 7.76
CA ASN A 13 -3.35 -40.77 8.25
C ASN A 13 -3.41 -42.05 7.39
N LYS A 14 -4.53 -42.31 6.69
CA LYS A 14 -4.67 -43.50 5.83
C LYS A 14 -3.84 -43.43 4.54
N LYS A 15 -3.67 -42.24 3.92
CA LYS A 15 -2.83 -42.10 2.72
C LYS A 15 -1.34 -42.28 3.04
N TYR A 16 -0.88 -41.72 4.17
CA TYR A 16 0.52 -41.86 4.62
C TYR A 16 0.91 -43.33 4.86
N LYS A 17 0.05 -44.09 5.55
CA LYS A 17 0.30 -45.52 5.84
C LYS A 17 0.32 -46.41 4.57
N HIS A 18 -0.41 -46.01 3.52
CA HIS A 18 -0.36 -46.66 2.21
C HIS A 18 0.87 -46.29 1.37
N TRP A 19 1.46 -45.11 1.60
CA TRP A 19 2.73 -44.70 0.98
C TRP A 19 3.91 -45.49 1.57
N LEU A 20 3.99 -45.56 2.90
CA LEU A 20 5.01 -46.32 3.63
C LEU A 20 5.05 -47.81 3.22
N THR A 21 3.88 -48.44 3.06
CA THR A 21 3.79 -49.85 2.61
C THR A 21 4.07 -50.07 1.12
N ARG A 22 4.08 -49.01 0.29
CA ARG A 22 4.55 -49.09 -1.10
C ARG A 22 6.06 -48.94 -1.23
N ILE A 23 6.69 -48.11 -0.39
CA ILE A 23 8.16 -47.95 -0.36
C ILE A 23 8.85 -49.27 0.03
N GLN A 24 8.28 -50.04 0.96
CA GLN A 24 8.79 -51.34 1.43
C GLN A 24 8.94 -52.44 0.35
N LYS A 25 8.59 -52.20 -0.93
CA LYS A 25 8.63 -53.21 -2.00
C LYS A 25 9.51 -52.90 -3.21
N ILE A 26 10.15 -51.73 -3.31
CA ILE A 26 10.82 -51.31 -4.56
C ILE A 26 12.35 -51.19 -4.46
N TYR A 27 12.92 -50.82 -3.30
CA TYR A 27 14.38 -50.70 -3.14
C TYR A 27 14.93 -51.72 -2.13
N LYS A 28 15.53 -52.81 -2.66
CA LYS A 28 16.61 -53.53 -1.97
C LYS A 28 17.92 -52.77 -2.24
N PHE A 29 18.91 -52.94 -1.36
CA PHE A 29 20.26 -52.34 -1.40
C PHE A 29 20.35 -50.83 -1.09
N SER A 30 20.21 -50.48 0.19
CA SER A 30 20.87 -49.32 0.84
C SER A 30 20.93 -49.53 2.36
N PRO A 31 21.89 -48.93 3.09
CA PRO A 31 21.77 -48.71 4.55
C PRO A 31 20.66 -47.69 4.83
N PHE A 32 20.37 -47.42 6.11
CA PHE A 32 19.33 -46.45 6.50
C PHE A 32 19.77 -45.63 7.72
N THR A 33 19.73 -44.31 7.62
CA THR A 33 19.92 -43.38 8.75
C THR A 33 18.57 -43.02 9.36
N GLY A 34 18.42 -43.17 10.68
CA GLY A 34 17.17 -42.88 11.40
C GLY A 34 17.37 -41.93 12.58
N LEU A 35 16.56 -40.87 12.65
CA LEU A 35 16.53 -39.91 13.75
C LEU A 35 15.32 -40.15 14.67
N ASP A 36 15.47 -39.87 15.96
CA ASP A 36 14.41 -40.07 16.94
C ASP A 36 13.41 -38.87 17.01
N THR A 37 13.76 -37.68 16.51
CA THR A 37 12.88 -36.48 16.39
C THR A 37 13.11 -35.71 15.07
N PRO A 38 12.12 -34.93 14.57
CA PRO A 38 12.27 -34.12 13.34
C PRO A 38 12.78 -32.69 13.57
N GLU A 39 12.67 -32.16 14.78
CA GLU A 39 13.18 -30.84 15.21
C GLU A 39 14.14 -31.04 16.39
N VAL A 40 15.15 -30.17 16.52
CA VAL A 40 16.11 -30.13 17.64
C VAL A 40 16.42 -28.70 18.08
N LYS A 41 16.97 -28.53 19.29
CA LYS A 41 17.43 -27.26 19.86
C LYS A 41 18.92 -27.31 20.20
N LEU A 42 19.53 -26.13 20.35
CA LEU A 42 20.87 -26.03 20.93
C LEU A 42 20.96 -26.74 22.29
N GLY A 43 21.97 -27.59 22.46
CA GLY A 43 22.18 -28.39 23.67
C GLY A 43 21.42 -29.72 23.73
N ASP A 44 20.49 -29.99 22.81
CA ASP A 44 19.83 -31.30 22.75
C ASP A 44 20.83 -32.39 22.32
N ASN A 45 20.71 -33.58 22.92
CA ASN A 45 21.51 -34.75 22.58
C ASN A 45 20.80 -35.58 21.49
N LEU A 46 21.05 -35.26 20.23
CA LEU A 46 20.44 -35.95 19.09
C LEU A 46 20.97 -37.38 18.98
N LYS A 47 20.05 -38.36 19.08
CA LYS A 47 20.34 -39.77 18.85
C LYS A 47 20.13 -40.14 17.38
N ILE A 48 21.19 -40.66 16.76
CA ILE A 48 21.27 -41.03 15.34
C ILE A 48 21.49 -42.53 15.26
N ASN A 49 20.63 -43.23 14.52
CA ASN A 49 20.66 -44.67 14.37
C ASN A 49 21.15 -45.03 12.96
N LEU A 50 22.35 -45.62 12.85
CA LEU A 50 22.93 -46.09 11.59
C LEU A 50 22.63 -47.58 11.40
N ILE A 51 21.84 -47.92 10.39
CA ILE A 51 21.39 -49.30 10.12
C ILE A 51 22.16 -49.89 8.95
N LEU A 52 22.85 -51.01 9.19
CA LEU A 52 23.76 -51.68 8.26
C LEU A 52 23.21 -53.04 7.83
N ASN A 53 23.20 -53.32 6.52
CA ASN A 53 22.79 -54.62 6.01
C ASN A 53 23.82 -55.72 6.36
N LYS A 54 23.34 -56.89 6.80
CA LYS A 54 24.19 -58.06 7.09
C LYS A 54 24.94 -58.53 5.83
N GLN A 55 26.27 -58.60 5.93
CA GLN A 55 27.15 -59.37 5.05
C GLN A 55 28.24 -60.05 5.89
N PRO A 56 28.80 -61.20 5.44
CA PRO A 56 29.76 -61.98 6.23
C PRO A 56 31.21 -61.52 6.02
N GLY A 57 31.94 -61.31 7.13
CA GLY A 57 33.40 -61.18 7.14
C GLY A 57 33.95 -59.80 6.79
N GLY A 58 34.39 -59.05 7.80
CA GLY A 58 35.09 -57.76 7.63
C GLY A 58 34.88 -56.82 8.81
N SER A 59 35.90 -56.04 9.17
CA SER A 59 35.76 -54.89 10.06
C SER A 59 35.46 -53.67 9.20
N LYS A 60 34.38 -52.93 9.52
CA LYS A 60 33.96 -51.75 8.75
C LYS A 60 34.28 -50.47 9.51
N ASP A 61 34.90 -49.52 8.81
CA ASP A 61 35.19 -48.16 9.28
C ASP A 61 34.13 -47.20 8.73
N ILE A 62 33.23 -46.73 9.60
CA ILE A 62 32.12 -45.84 9.26
C ILE A 62 32.47 -44.44 9.75
N THR A 63 32.54 -43.48 8.83
CA THR A 63 32.80 -42.07 9.13
C THR A 63 31.52 -41.26 8.93
N TYR A 64 31.24 -40.30 9.80
CA TYR A 64 30.13 -39.37 9.64
C TYR A 64 30.63 -37.93 9.64
N LEU A 65 30.00 -37.10 8.83
CA LEU A 65 30.19 -35.66 8.72
C LEU A 65 28.92 -34.94 9.18
N ILE A 66 29.08 -33.76 9.76
CA ILE A 66 28.01 -32.81 10.07
C ILE A 66 28.41 -31.47 9.49
N THR A 67 27.56 -30.92 8.63
CA THR A 67 27.84 -29.70 7.87
C THR A 67 26.68 -28.72 7.99
N SER A 68 26.96 -27.42 7.99
CA SER A 68 25.97 -26.35 8.13
C SER A 68 26.49 -25.12 7.41
N ARG A 69 25.61 -24.35 6.75
CA ARG A 69 25.97 -23.11 6.03
C ARG A 69 27.13 -23.32 5.02
N GLY A 70 27.11 -24.46 4.31
CA GLY A 70 28.16 -24.88 3.38
C GLY A 70 29.52 -25.25 3.99
N GLN A 71 29.64 -25.37 5.33
CA GLN A 71 30.91 -25.67 6.03
C GLN A 71 30.85 -26.97 6.84
N LEU A 72 32.02 -27.61 7.04
CA LEU A 72 32.16 -28.83 7.84
C LEU A 72 32.35 -28.52 9.32
N VAL A 73 31.32 -28.81 10.12
CA VAL A 73 31.23 -28.46 11.55
C VAL A 73 31.83 -29.53 12.44
N LYS A 74 31.50 -30.81 12.22
CA LYS A 74 31.91 -31.91 13.10
C LYS A 74 32.00 -33.24 12.36
N PHE A 75 32.89 -34.12 12.77
CA PHE A 75 33.00 -35.46 12.20
C PHE A 75 33.70 -36.46 13.11
N GLY A 76 33.49 -37.77 12.86
CA GLY A 76 34.09 -38.86 13.60
C GLY A 76 33.97 -40.21 12.90
N ARG A 77 34.66 -41.23 13.41
CA ARG A 77 34.82 -42.55 12.76
C ARG A 77 34.65 -43.70 13.77
N TYR A 78 33.92 -44.73 13.37
CA TYR A 78 33.56 -45.90 14.19
C TYR A 78 33.96 -47.20 13.50
N LYS A 79 34.67 -48.07 14.22
CA LYS A 79 34.98 -49.44 13.80
C LYS A 79 33.93 -50.41 14.32
N THR A 80 33.37 -51.23 13.44
CA THR A 80 32.40 -52.26 13.81
C THR A 80 32.74 -53.63 13.22
N ILE A 81 32.39 -54.68 13.96
CA ILE A 81 32.54 -56.08 13.58
C ILE A 81 31.18 -56.75 13.82
N GLY A 82 30.45 -57.07 12.74
CA GLY A 82 29.21 -57.85 12.77
C GLY A 82 27.96 -57.17 13.35
N GLN A 83 28.03 -55.93 13.84
CA GLN A 83 26.84 -55.22 14.34
C GLN A 83 25.98 -54.69 13.18
N VAL A 84 24.66 -54.73 13.39
CA VAL A 84 23.63 -54.35 12.39
C VAL A 84 23.08 -52.93 12.64
N LEU A 85 23.26 -52.41 13.85
CA LEU A 85 22.78 -51.12 14.32
C LEU A 85 23.89 -50.46 15.14
N ILE A 86 24.18 -49.18 14.86
CA ILE A 86 25.05 -48.33 15.67
C ILE A 86 24.25 -47.09 16.06
N SER A 87 24.13 -46.81 17.36
CA SER A 87 23.48 -45.60 17.86
C SER A 87 24.53 -44.60 18.31
N LEU A 88 24.56 -43.43 17.66
CA LEU A 88 25.38 -42.28 18.05
C LEU A 88 24.52 -41.31 18.86
N ILE A 89 25.15 -40.58 19.78
CA ILE A 89 24.52 -39.47 20.51
C ILE A 89 25.43 -38.25 20.30
N ILE A 90 24.88 -37.18 19.74
CA ILE A 90 25.64 -35.98 19.36
C ILE A 90 24.93 -34.74 19.94
N PRO A 91 25.61 -33.92 20.77
CA PRO A 91 25.05 -32.66 21.24
C PRO A 91 24.97 -31.65 20.08
N VAL A 92 23.83 -31.00 19.92
CA VAL A 92 23.62 -29.93 18.94
C VAL A 92 24.28 -28.64 19.43
N THR A 93 25.08 -28.00 18.58
CA THR A 93 25.96 -26.87 18.95
C THR A 93 25.66 -25.61 18.13
N GLN A 94 26.12 -24.44 18.59
CA GLN A 94 25.90 -23.14 17.92
C GLN A 94 26.41 -23.11 16.47
N GLU A 95 27.42 -23.91 16.15
CA GLU A 95 27.98 -24.02 14.79
C GLU A 95 27.01 -24.70 13.79
N MET A 96 25.99 -25.41 14.29
CA MET A 96 25.01 -26.17 13.51
C MET A 96 23.73 -25.38 13.16
N LEU A 97 23.67 -24.08 13.50
CA LEU A 97 22.57 -23.18 13.14
C LEU A 97 22.70 -22.64 11.69
N PRO A 98 21.59 -22.37 10.99
CA PRO A 98 20.20 -22.61 11.41
C PRO A 98 19.79 -24.08 11.20
N SER A 99 20.27 -24.72 10.14
CA SER A 99 20.05 -26.13 9.86
C SER A 99 21.38 -26.82 9.55
N PHE A 100 21.41 -28.16 9.66
CA PHE A 100 22.61 -28.95 9.37
C PHE A 100 22.31 -30.26 8.65
N ARG A 101 23.31 -30.76 7.94
CA ARG A 101 23.28 -32.00 7.16
C ARG A 101 24.22 -33.00 7.79
N ILE A 102 23.69 -34.17 8.16
CA ILE A 102 24.49 -35.33 8.56
C ILE A 102 24.74 -36.14 7.29
N VAL A 103 26.01 -36.44 6.99
CA VAL A 103 26.41 -37.35 5.89
C VAL A 103 27.20 -38.50 6.50
N ALA A 104 26.63 -39.71 6.53
CA ALA A 104 27.26 -40.89 7.08
C ALA A 104 27.71 -41.83 5.95
N PHE A 105 28.96 -42.28 5.98
CA PHE A 105 29.52 -43.13 4.93
C PHE A 105 30.49 -44.17 5.48
N TYR A 106 30.75 -45.22 4.70
CA TYR A 106 31.79 -46.19 5.01
C TYR A 106 32.39 -46.78 3.73
N HIS A 107 33.57 -47.38 3.88
CA HIS A 107 34.24 -48.10 2.81
C HIS A 107 33.98 -49.61 2.97
N PRO A 108 33.27 -50.28 2.04
CA PRO A 108 33.23 -51.74 1.96
C PRO A 108 34.53 -52.32 1.39
N SER A 109 35.21 -51.55 0.55
CA SER A 109 36.53 -51.81 -0.04
C SER A 109 37.25 -50.48 -0.28
N ASP A 110 38.56 -50.49 -0.54
CA ASP A 110 39.38 -49.28 -0.64
C ASP A 110 38.88 -48.28 -1.70
N ASN A 111 38.23 -48.77 -2.75
CA ASN A 111 37.73 -47.98 -3.89
C ASN A 111 36.20 -47.73 -3.87
N GLU A 112 35.47 -48.20 -2.86
CA GLU A 112 34.02 -48.08 -2.77
C GLU A 112 33.62 -47.21 -1.57
N VAL A 113 32.67 -46.30 -1.78
CA VAL A 113 32.04 -45.49 -0.72
C VAL A 113 30.54 -45.77 -0.73
N VAL A 114 30.01 -46.19 0.41
CA VAL A 114 28.57 -46.34 0.64
C VAL A 114 28.16 -45.27 1.66
N SER A 115 27.33 -44.33 1.23
CA SER A 115 26.92 -43.17 2.03
C SER A 115 25.40 -42.94 2.03
N ASP A 116 24.93 -42.23 3.04
CA ASP A 116 23.55 -41.76 3.22
C ASP A 116 23.57 -40.36 3.86
N SER A 117 22.52 -39.55 3.68
CA SER A 117 22.45 -38.20 4.25
C SER A 117 21.05 -37.77 4.67
N VAL A 118 20.99 -36.97 5.73
CA VAL A 118 19.76 -36.39 6.28
C VAL A 118 19.99 -34.92 6.66
N TRP A 119 19.07 -34.06 6.23
CA TRP A 119 18.98 -32.67 6.68
C TRP A 119 18.17 -32.58 7.97
N VAL A 120 18.61 -31.72 8.89
CA VAL A 120 18.06 -31.54 10.24
C VAL A 120 17.89 -30.05 10.52
N ASP A 121 16.66 -29.65 10.86
CA ASP A 121 16.30 -28.29 11.23
C ASP A 121 16.60 -28.05 12.72
N VAL A 122 17.27 -26.94 13.06
CA VAL A 122 17.50 -26.51 14.45
C VAL A 122 16.67 -25.28 14.70
N LYS A 123 15.96 -25.24 15.83
CA LYS A 123 15.08 -24.10 16.15
C LYS A 123 15.83 -22.77 16.02
N ASP A 124 15.37 -21.93 15.08
CA ASP A 124 15.76 -20.53 14.83
C ASP A 124 16.15 -19.82 16.14
N SER A 125 17.45 -19.62 16.33
CA SER A 125 18.05 -18.99 17.52
C SER A 125 19.37 -18.33 17.17
N CYS A 126 19.90 -17.48 18.04
CA CYS A 126 21.21 -16.85 17.82
C CYS A 126 22.37 -17.82 18.08
N MET A 127 23.49 -17.63 17.39
CA MET A 127 24.76 -18.22 17.81
C MET A 127 25.23 -17.60 19.13
N GLY A 128 25.21 -16.27 19.21
CA GLY A 128 25.53 -15.52 20.43
C GLY A 128 24.35 -15.42 21.39
N SER A 129 24.54 -14.70 22.50
CA SER A 129 23.47 -14.32 23.41
C SER A 129 23.11 -12.83 23.30
N LEU A 130 21.81 -12.53 23.25
CA LEU A 130 21.25 -11.22 23.53
C LEU A 130 19.87 -11.39 24.16
N LYS A 131 19.66 -10.79 25.34
CA LYS A 131 18.37 -10.76 26.03
C LYS A 131 18.09 -9.39 26.61
N LEU A 132 16.89 -8.87 26.34
CA LEU A 132 16.34 -7.65 26.94
C LEU A 132 15.41 -8.06 28.09
N GLU A 133 15.64 -7.50 29.29
CA GLU A 133 14.86 -7.82 30.49
C GLU A 133 14.56 -6.53 31.26
N PRO A 134 13.39 -6.39 31.89
CA PRO A 134 13.18 -5.33 32.87
C PRO A 134 13.97 -5.66 34.14
N THR A 135 14.61 -4.67 34.75
CA THR A 135 15.33 -4.85 36.03
C THR A 135 14.34 -5.12 37.18
N ARG A 136 13.10 -4.63 37.03
CA ARG A 136 11.95 -4.74 37.92
C ARG A 136 10.79 -5.42 37.20
N PRO A 137 10.33 -6.63 37.59
CA PRO A 137 9.28 -7.36 36.88
C PRO A 137 7.85 -6.80 37.11
N GLY A 138 7.61 -5.54 36.70
CA GLY A 138 6.29 -4.90 36.71
C GLY A 138 5.51 -5.11 35.40
N THR A 139 4.18 -5.24 35.49
CA THR A 139 3.28 -5.48 34.35
C THR A 139 2.87 -4.23 33.57
N THR A 140 2.97 -3.05 34.19
CA THR A 140 2.63 -1.74 33.60
C THR A 140 3.57 -0.67 34.13
N ASN A 141 3.96 0.25 33.25
CA ASN A 141 4.78 1.42 33.57
C ASN A 141 3.98 2.70 33.31
N GLU A 142 4.39 3.81 33.91
CA GLU A 142 3.78 5.13 33.66
C GLU A 142 4.71 6.01 32.82
N PRO A 143 4.17 6.99 32.06
CA PRO A 143 4.98 7.96 31.32
C PRO A 143 6.01 8.66 32.21
N ARG A 144 7.18 8.99 31.65
CA ARG A 144 8.33 9.64 32.31
C ARG A 144 9.03 8.88 33.45
N LYS A 145 8.47 7.78 33.98
CA LYS A 145 9.21 6.95 34.96
C LYS A 145 10.48 6.37 34.34
N LEU A 146 11.52 6.21 35.16
CA LEU A 146 12.79 5.62 34.77
C LEU A 146 12.66 4.10 34.68
N PHE A 147 12.63 3.59 33.46
CA PHE A 147 12.63 2.16 33.19
C PHE A 147 14.07 1.62 33.21
N GLY A 148 14.36 0.72 34.14
CA GLY A 148 15.65 0.02 34.19
C GLY A 148 15.69 -1.11 33.17
N LEU A 149 16.18 -0.86 31.96
CA LEU A 149 16.42 -1.89 30.95
C LEU A 149 17.71 -2.64 31.27
N LYS A 150 17.62 -3.92 31.60
CA LYS A 150 18.79 -4.81 31.60
C LYS A 150 18.97 -5.40 30.20
N VAL A 151 20.21 -5.31 29.71
CA VAL A 151 20.67 -5.93 28.47
C VAL A 151 21.73 -6.96 28.86
N SER A 152 21.50 -8.24 28.56
CA SER A 152 22.46 -9.32 28.78
C SER A 152 22.94 -9.85 27.43
N GLY A 153 24.24 -10.13 27.28
CA GLY A 153 24.79 -10.59 26.01
C GLY A 153 26.28 -10.92 26.08
N ASP A 154 26.85 -11.19 24.90
CA ASP A 154 28.22 -11.65 24.77
C ASP A 154 29.26 -10.55 25.06
N PRO A 155 30.30 -10.82 25.86
CA PRO A 155 31.43 -9.89 26.04
C PRO A 155 32.12 -9.55 24.72
N GLY A 156 32.49 -8.28 24.55
CA GLY A 156 33.09 -7.70 23.35
C GLY A 156 32.12 -7.40 22.21
N ALA A 157 30.81 -7.69 22.36
CA ALA A 157 29.81 -7.40 21.35
C ALA A 157 29.36 -5.92 21.38
N THR A 158 28.96 -5.40 20.23
CA THR A 158 28.30 -4.09 20.10
C THR A 158 26.80 -4.30 19.92
N VAL A 159 25.98 -3.79 20.82
CA VAL A 159 24.52 -3.94 20.80
C VAL A 159 23.86 -2.61 20.45
N GLY A 160 23.23 -2.55 19.28
CA GLY A 160 22.30 -1.48 18.93
C GLY A 160 20.94 -1.70 19.58
N LEU A 161 20.38 -0.65 20.19
CA LEU A 161 19.05 -0.65 20.80
C LEU A 161 18.12 0.32 20.08
N VAL A 162 16.83 -0.03 20.03
CA VAL A 162 15.73 0.85 19.65
C VAL A 162 14.46 0.47 20.42
N ALA A 163 13.64 1.46 20.76
CA ALA A 163 12.26 1.27 21.20
C ALA A 163 11.31 1.86 20.16
N VAL A 164 10.37 1.07 19.66
CA VAL A 164 9.41 1.45 18.60
C VAL A 164 7.99 1.28 19.13
N ASP A 165 7.08 2.17 18.75
CA ASP A 165 5.66 2.03 19.10
C ASP A 165 5.07 0.79 18.40
N LYS A 166 4.44 -0.11 19.17
CA LYS A 166 3.87 -1.37 18.64
C LYS A 166 2.81 -1.14 17.56
N GLY A 167 2.15 0.02 17.55
CA GLY A 167 1.25 0.46 16.47
C GLY A 167 1.94 0.53 15.11
N VAL A 168 3.22 0.94 15.04
CA VAL A 168 3.99 0.98 13.79
C VAL A 168 4.21 -0.44 13.23
N TYR A 169 4.52 -1.41 14.10
CA TYR A 169 4.66 -2.81 13.69
C TYR A 169 3.31 -3.49 13.37
N VAL A 170 2.20 -3.04 13.97
CA VAL A 170 0.84 -3.48 13.59
C VAL A 170 0.44 -2.91 12.22
N LEU A 171 0.85 -1.70 11.88
CA LEU A 171 0.65 -1.11 10.55
C LEU A 171 1.45 -1.85 9.46
N ASN A 172 2.73 -2.16 9.70
CA ASN A 172 3.53 -2.99 8.78
C ASN A 172 4.73 -3.68 9.45
N SER A 173 4.61 -4.98 9.71
CA SER A 173 5.71 -5.82 10.23
C SER A 173 6.61 -6.44 9.15
N LYS A 174 6.29 -6.29 7.85
CA LYS A 174 7.02 -6.98 6.76
C LYS A 174 8.51 -6.60 6.72
N HIS A 175 8.83 -5.34 6.99
CA HIS A 175 10.21 -4.83 6.94
C HIS A 175 10.97 -4.93 8.28
N ARG A 176 10.34 -5.44 9.35
CA ARG A 176 11.01 -5.68 10.63
C ARG A 176 12.07 -6.78 10.50
N LEU A 177 13.28 -6.51 10.94
CA LEU A 177 14.35 -7.50 11.01
C LEU A 177 14.06 -8.52 12.13
N THR A 178 14.32 -9.80 11.88
CA THR A 178 14.19 -10.90 12.85
C THR A 178 15.36 -11.86 12.67
N GLN A 179 15.71 -12.63 13.71
CA GLN A 179 16.77 -13.63 13.60
C GLN A 179 16.48 -14.64 12.47
N LYS A 180 15.21 -15.03 12.32
CA LYS A 180 14.77 -15.88 11.21
C LYS A 180 15.11 -15.29 9.83
N LYS A 181 14.82 -14.01 9.57
CA LYS A 181 15.15 -13.39 8.26
C LYS A 181 16.65 -13.33 7.97
N ILE A 182 17.50 -13.30 9.00
CA ILE A 182 18.95 -13.43 8.82
C ILE A 182 19.30 -14.88 8.44
N TRP A 183 18.66 -15.86 9.08
CA TRP A 183 18.84 -17.27 8.72
C TRP A 183 18.28 -17.61 7.33
N ASP A 184 17.09 -17.13 6.96
CA ASP A 184 16.49 -17.28 5.63
C ASP A 184 17.40 -16.70 4.51
N GLU A 185 18.26 -15.72 4.82
CA GLU A 185 19.27 -15.17 3.90
C GLU A 185 20.55 -16.02 3.89
N VAL A 186 21.01 -16.48 5.06
CA VAL A 186 22.19 -17.33 5.21
C VAL A 186 21.98 -18.74 4.62
N GLU A 187 20.77 -19.31 4.67
CA GLU A 187 20.47 -20.61 4.06
C GLU A 187 20.58 -20.60 2.53
N LYS A 188 20.51 -19.43 1.87
CA LYS A 188 20.80 -19.30 0.43
C LYS A 188 22.27 -19.57 0.10
N PHE A 189 23.15 -19.57 1.10
CA PHE A 189 24.56 -19.94 1.00
C PHE A 189 24.84 -21.37 1.50
N ASP A 190 23.81 -22.14 1.89
CA ASP A 190 23.99 -23.59 2.02
C ASP A 190 24.16 -24.22 0.63
N THR A 191 25.16 -25.08 0.50
CA THR A 191 25.58 -25.63 -0.80
C THR A 191 24.80 -26.88 -1.21
N GLY A 192 23.94 -27.42 -0.35
CA GLY A 192 23.20 -28.66 -0.59
C GLY A 192 21.83 -28.47 -1.24
N CYS A 193 21.55 -29.24 -2.28
CA CYS A 193 20.38 -29.07 -3.15
C CYS A 193 19.15 -29.90 -2.75
N THR A 194 19.28 -30.89 -1.87
CA THR A 194 18.17 -31.83 -1.52
C THR A 194 18.02 -32.00 0.00
N PRO A 195 16.85 -32.41 0.52
CA PRO A 195 16.67 -32.66 1.96
C PRO A 195 17.29 -33.98 2.48
N GLY A 196 17.99 -34.75 1.63
CA GLY A 196 18.66 -35.99 2.03
C GLY A 196 18.65 -37.08 0.95
N GLY A 197 19.58 -38.03 1.09
CA GLY A 197 19.81 -39.12 0.16
C GLY A 197 20.43 -38.68 -1.18
N GLY A 198 20.77 -39.67 -2.01
CA GLY A 198 21.41 -39.47 -3.31
C GLY A 198 21.29 -40.71 -4.21
N LYS A 199 21.67 -40.58 -5.48
CA LYS A 199 21.62 -41.67 -6.48
C LYS A 199 22.77 -42.68 -6.33
N ASN A 200 23.89 -42.28 -5.73
CA ASN A 200 25.03 -43.15 -5.45
C ASN A 200 25.89 -42.59 -4.30
N GLY A 201 26.89 -43.34 -3.86
CA GLY A 201 27.76 -43.03 -2.73
C GLY A 201 28.71 -41.82 -2.88
N LEU A 202 28.66 -41.11 -4.01
CA LEU A 202 29.33 -39.81 -4.21
C LEU A 202 28.32 -38.68 -4.38
N SER A 203 27.17 -38.94 -5.02
CA SER A 203 26.11 -37.92 -5.15
C SER A 203 25.56 -37.51 -3.80
N VAL A 204 25.47 -38.40 -2.81
CA VAL A 204 25.05 -38.05 -1.44
C VAL A 204 25.86 -36.89 -0.83
N PHE A 205 27.17 -36.81 -1.14
CA PHE A 205 28.00 -35.68 -0.70
C PHE A 205 27.68 -34.42 -1.52
N PHE A 206 27.62 -34.54 -2.85
CA PHE A 206 27.31 -33.44 -3.77
C PHE A 206 25.90 -32.83 -3.53
N ASP A 207 24.89 -33.69 -3.35
CA ASP A 207 23.50 -33.35 -3.05
C ASP A 207 23.37 -32.70 -1.65
N ALA A 208 24.32 -32.99 -0.75
CA ALA A 208 24.50 -32.32 0.55
C ALA A 208 25.49 -31.13 0.51
N GLY A 209 25.98 -30.74 -0.67
CA GLY A 209 26.82 -29.55 -0.85
C GLY A 209 28.31 -29.72 -0.58
N LEU A 210 28.81 -30.96 -0.51
CA LEU A 210 30.15 -31.30 -0.03
C LEU A 210 31.08 -31.83 -1.12
N LEU A 211 32.31 -31.34 -1.11
CA LEU A 211 33.47 -32.01 -1.68
C LEU A 211 34.20 -32.74 -0.55
N PHE A 212 34.47 -34.04 -0.69
CA PHE A 212 34.87 -34.89 0.44
C PHE A 212 36.38 -35.20 0.48
N GLU A 213 37.07 -34.62 1.47
CA GLU A 213 38.38 -35.00 2.05
C GLU A 213 38.32 -34.81 3.60
N SER A 214 39.29 -35.30 4.41
CA SER A 214 39.01 -35.63 5.85
C SER A 214 40.14 -35.47 6.90
N SER A 215 39.86 -34.86 8.10
CA SER A 215 40.74 -34.93 9.33
C SER A 215 40.19 -34.68 10.80
N THR A 216 38.94 -34.25 11.13
CA THR A 216 38.17 -34.18 12.47
C THR A 216 38.14 -32.90 13.43
N ALA A 217 37.02 -32.63 14.20
CA ALA A 217 36.65 -31.47 15.15
C ALA A 217 35.45 -31.76 16.17
N SER A 218 34.75 -30.99 17.08
CA SER A 218 34.55 -29.55 17.57
C SER A 218 33.61 -29.37 18.88
N GLY A 219 33.52 -28.16 19.54
CA GLY A 219 32.55 -27.66 20.64
C GLY A 219 33.16 -26.79 21.84
N THR A 220 32.56 -26.10 22.87
CA THR A 220 31.24 -25.52 23.44
C THR A 220 31.47 -24.94 24.92
N CYS A 221 30.70 -24.21 25.82
CA CYS A 221 29.51 -23.26 26.02
C CYS A 221 29.32 -22.89 27.59
N THR A 222 28.52 -21.99 28.28
CA THR A 222 27.80 -20.64 28.13
C THR A 222 27.42 -19.81 29.48
N PRO A 223 26.17 -19.45 30.01
CA PRO A 223 25.84 -18.12 30.72
C PRO A 223 24.87 -18.01 32.01
N PHE A 224 24.58 -16.81 32.66
CA PHE A 224 23.44 -16.40 33.63
C PHE A 224 23.61 -14.97 34.34
N ILE A 225 22.76 -14.23 35.15
CA ILE A 225 21.28 -14.03 35.49
C ILE A 225 20.90 -12.63 36.20
N ILE A 226 19.93 -12.43 37.17
CA ILE A 226 19.32 -11.14 37.78
C ILE A 226 18.58 -11.29 39.18
N PRO A 227 17.76 -10.38 39.86
CA PRO A 227 17.07 -9.02 39.61
C PRO A 227 16.99 -7.95 40.80
N GLY A 228 16.11 -6.90 40.80
CA GLY A 228 15.71 -6.06 42.02
C GLY A 228 14.83 -4.74 41.88
N GLU A 229 14.01 -4.34 42.88
CA GLU A 229 12.86 -3.34 42.87
C GLU A 229 12.97 -2.07 43.82
N THR A 230 12.05 -1.11 44.17
CA THR A 230 10.59 -0.72 43.94
C THR A 230 10.33 0.86 44.03
N ASP A 231 9.08 1.42 44.08
CA ASP A 231 8.62 2.86 43.84
C ASP A 231 7.56 3.44 44.88
N ASP A 232 6.98 4.69 44.96
CA ASP A 232 6.01 5.54 44.14
C ASP A 232 5.87 7.07 44.69
N SER A 233 4.90 8.06 44.56
CA SER A 233 3.48 8.32 44.05
C SER A 233 3.06 9.82 43.65
N TYR A 234 1.94 10.48 44.12
CA TYR A 234 1.09 11.53 43.38
C TYR A 234 0.60 12.91 44.01
N MET A 235 0.00 13.84 43.20
CA MET A 235 0.10 15.36 43.27
C MET A 235 -1.09 16.30 42.74
N ASP A 236 -0.92 17.66 42.76
CA ASP A 236 -1.86 18.80 42.45
C ASP A 236 -2.01 19.26 40.96
N SER A 237 -2.95 20.16 40.69
CA SER A 237 -3.28 20.85 39.42
C SER A 237 -2.17 21.67 38.73
N ASN A 238 -1.31 22.41 39.44
CA ASN A 238 -0.11 23.01 38.84
C ASN A 238 0.99 21.96 38.61
N GLU A 239 0.90 20.84 39.33
CA GLU A 239 1.76 19.66 39.23
C GLU A 239 1.24 18.68 38.16
N ILE A 240 0.15 19.00 37.43
CA ILE A 240 -0.30 18.27 36.23
C ILE A 240 0.69 18.51 35.08
N VAL A 241 1.68 17.62 35.04
CA VAL A 241 2.70 17.52 34.00
C VAL A 241 2.05 17.24 32.64
N THR A 242 2.03 18.24 31.76
CA THR A 242 1.50 18.09 30.40
C THR A 242 2.40 17.18 29.55
N ARG A 243 1.79 16.15 28.96
CA ARG A 243 2.37 15.21 28.00
C ARG A 243 2.51 15.87 26.63
N SER A 244 3.72 15.86 26.07
CA SER A 244 4.09 16.55 24.83
C SER A 244 5.14 15.80 23.98
N ASN A 245 5.94 14.90 24.56
CA ASN A 245 6.94 14.12 23.83
C ASN A 245 6.36 12.82 23.26
N PHE A 246 5.87 12.87 22.03
CA PHE A 246 5.21 11.76 21.32
C PHE A 246 6.04 11.25 20.11
N PRO A 247 7.19 10.59 20.32
CA PRO A 247 7.94 9.97 19.24
C PRO A 247 7.24 8.70 18.73
N GLU A 248 7.56 8.27 17.50
CA GLU A 248 7.19 6.95 16.95
C GLU A 248 8.27 5.89 17.26
N SER A 249 9.52 6.32 17.40
CA SER A 249 10.65 5.50 17.85
C SER A 249 11.69 6.35 18.58
N TRP A 250 12.45 5.72 19.48
CA TRP A 250 13.45 6.37 20.33
C TRP A 250 14.50 5.35 20.82
N LEU A 251 15.36 5.77 21.75
CA LEU A 251 16.46 4.96 22.33
C LEU A 251 17.54 4.51 21.32
N TRP A 252 17.57 5.09 20.10
CA TRP A 252 18.52 4.76 19.03
C TRP A 252 19.98 4.98 19.47
N THR A 253 20.59 3.94 20.04
CA THR A 253 21.90 4.00 20.71
C THR A 253 22.59 2.64 20.67
N ASP A 254 23.89 2.65 20.44
CA ASP A 254 24.78 1.50 20.58
C ASP A 254 25.40 1.43 22.00
N ILE A 255 25.83 0.22 22.38
CA ILE A 255 26.52 -0.09 23.65
C ILE A 255 27.55 -1.18 23.36
N ILE A 256 28.80 -0.99 23.81
CA ILE A 256 29.85 -2.02 23.78
C ILE A 256 29.82 -2.79 25.11
N PHE A 257 29.86 -4.12 25.05
CA PHE A 257 29.83 -4.99 26.22
C PHE A 257 31.23 -5.32 26.76
N ASP A 258 31.62 -4.70 27.87
CA ASP A 258 32.86 -5.07 28.60
C ASP A 258 32.66 -6.27 29.57
N SER A 259 31.41 -6.66 29.82
CA SER A 259 31.01 -7.76 30.71
C SER A 259 29.83 -8.55 30.13
N THR A 260 29.17 -9.41 30.91
CA THR A 260 28.02 -10.24 30.45
C THR A 260 26.65 -9.56 30.57
N SER A 261 26.53 -8.45 31.31
CA SER A 261 25.28 -7.68 31.38
C SER A 261 25.46 -6.22 31.77
N PHE A 262 24.69 -5.35 31.14
CA PHE A 262 24.62 -3.91 31.40
C PHE A 262 23.18 -3.50 31.79
N VAL A 263 23.04 -2.48 32.64
CA VAL A 263 21.73 -1.92 33.02
C VAL A 263 21.67 -0.45 32.62
N LYS A 264 20.70 -0.09 31.78
CA LYS A 264 20.47 1.26 31.27
C LYS A 264 19.12 1.77 31.79
N ASN A 265 19.17 2.74 32.70
CA ASN A 265 17.97 3.45 33.14
C ASN A 265 17.57 4.47 32.06
N VAL A 266 16.36 4.35 31.52
CA VAL A 266 15.85 5.21 30.44
C VAL A 266 14.50 5.83 30.83
N PRO A 267 14.30 7.15 30.69
CA PRO A 267 13.00 7.76 30.94
C PRO A 267 12.03 7.41 29.81
N LEU A 268 10.86 6.88 30.15
CA LEU A 268 9.83 6.52 29.17
C LEU A 268 9.17 7.79 28.56
N PRO A 269 8.88 7.84 27.25
CA PRO A 269 8.19 8.97 26.61
C PRO A 269 6.76 9.21 27.13
N ASP A 270 6.13 10.27 26.61
CA ASP A 270 4.76 10.67 27.00
C ASP A 270 3.65 9.85 26.29
N SER A 271 4.02 9.03 25.31
CA SER A 271 3.10 8.12 24.61
C SER A 271 2.55 7.04 25.55
N ILE A 272 1.23 7.01 25.70
CA ILE A 272 0.51 5.93 26.38
C ILE A 272 0.27 4.84 25.33
N THR A 273 1.18 3.88 25.30
CA THR A 273 1.33 2.89 24.23
C THR A 273 2.09 1.66 24.73
N THR A 274 2.17 0.60 23.92
CA THR A 274 3.14 -0.47 24.15
C THR A 274 4.39 -0.18 23.35
N TRP A 275 5.50 0.06 24.06
CA TRP A 275 6.82 0.15 23.44
C TRP A 275 7.39 -1.24 23.24
N GLU A 276 7.83 -1.55 22.02
CA GLU A 276 8.54 -2.78 21.72
C GLU A 276 10.03 -2.48 21.57
N PHE A 277 10.80 -2.87 22.59
CA PHE A 277 12.25 -2.72 22.63
C PHE A 277 12.89 -3.85 21.83
N THR A 278 13.68 -3.50 20.81
CA THR A 278 14.45 -4.43 19.99
C THR A 278 15.94 -4.17 20.17
N GLY A 279 16.73 -5.23 20.30
CA GLY A 279 18.18 -5.18 20.37
C GLY A 279 18.81 -6.02 19.28
N ILE A 280 19.91 -5.53 18.69
CA ILE A 280 20.69 -6.23 17.68
C ILE A 280 22.15 -6.22 18.14
N SER A 281 22.68 -7.40 18.47
CA SER A 281 24.08 -7.61 18.85
C SER A 281 24.91 -7.95 17.63
N LEU A 282 26.11 -7.36 17.53
CA LEU A 282 27.17 -7.72 16.61
C LEU A 282 28.41 -8.14 17.42
N SER A 283 28.71 -9.44 17.42
CA SER A 283 29.90 -10.04 18.00
C SER A 283 30.91 -10.42 16.91
N ARG A 284 32.20 -10.23 17.18
CA ARG A 284 33.28 -10.70 16.30
C ARG A 284 33.41 -12.23 16.24
N THR A 285 32.91 -12.94 17.26
CA THR A 285 32.99 -14.41 17.34
C THR A 285 31.67 -15.10 17.01
N HIS A 286 30.52 -14.47 17.33
CA HIS A 286 29.20 -15.09 17.20
C HIS A 286 28.28 -14.39 16.17
N GLY A 287 28.81 -13.43 15.40
CA GLY A 287 28.09 -12.78 14.30
C GLY A 287 26.97 -11.86 14.78
N ILE A 288 25.87 -11.82 14.02
CA ILE A 288 24.69 -10.99 14.32
C ILE A 288 23.66 -11.81 15.10
N CYS A 289 23.15 -11.23 16.19
CA CYS A 289 22.01 -11.76 16.95
C CYS A 289 20.94 -10.69 17.13
N VAL A 290 19.74 -10.94 16.60
CA VAL A 290 18.53 -10.16 16.90
C VAL A 290 17.86 -10.76 18.13
N GLY A 291 17.87 -10.02 19.24
CA GLY A 291 17.30 -10.47 20.50
C GLY A 291 15.77 -10.56 20.46
N GLU A 292 15.20 -11.44 21.29
CA GLU A 292 13.76 -11.43 21.54
C GLU A 292 13.33 -10.03 22.05
N SER A 293 12.26 -9.49 21.46
CA SER A 293 11.86 -8.11 21.71
C SER A 293 11.05 -7.99 23.01
N LEU A 294 11.37 -6.97 23.81
CA LEU A 294 10.76 -6.76 25.11
C LEU A 294 9.59 -5.76 24.98
N GLU A 295 8.37 -6.23 25.22
CA GLU A 295 7.20 -5.36 25.31
C GLU A 295 7.13 -4.66 26.66
N VAL A 296 7.02 -3.33 26.62
CA VAL A 296 6.89 -2.46 27.80
C VAL A 296 5.61 -1.64 27.65
N ILE A 297 4.57 -2.04 28.38
CA ILE A 297 3.27 -1.37 28.37
C ILE A 297 3.34 -0.10 29.22
N VAL A 298 3.09 1.06 28.60
CA VAL A 298 2.98 2.36 29.27
C VAL A 298 1.51 2.76 29.33
N ARG A 299 0.95 2.83 30.54
CA ARG A 299 -0.49 3.01 30.79
C ARG A 299 -0.73 4.03 31.92
N LYS A 300 -1.87 4.70 31.86
CA LYS A 300 -2.52 5.39 32.98
C LYS A 300 -3.96 4.92 33.07
N ASP A 301 -4.54 4.90 34.27
CA ASP A 301 -5.95 4.52 34.47
C ASP A 301 -6.94 5.58 33.95
N PHE A 302 -6.47 6.84 33.88
CA PHE A 302 -7.15 7.96 33.25
C PHE A 302 -6.18 8.78 32.41
N PHE A 303 -6.56 9.12 31.17
CA PHE A 303 -5.80 9.99 30.27
C PHE A 303 -6.64 10.59 29.15
N ILE A 304 -6.05 11.58 28.46
CA ILE A 304 -6.59 12.22 27.26
C ILE A 304 -5.79 11.77 26.03
N ASP A 305 -6.47 11.36 24.96
CA ASP A 305 -5.88 11.30 23.62
C ASP A 305 -6.47 12.40 22.71
N LEU A 306 -5.65 13.39 22.40
CA LEU A 306 -6.01 14.49 21.49
C LEU A 306 -5.80 14.05 20.04
N ARG A 307 -6.88 13.90 19.28
CA ARG A 307 -6.86 13.62 17.85
C ARG A 307 -6.87 14.93 17.06
N LEU A 308 -5.78 15.15 16.34
CA LEU A 308 -5.57 16.23 15.37
C LEU A 308 -5.48 15.63 13.96
N PRO A 309 -5.85 16.39 12.89
CA PRO A 309 -5.48 16.02 11.53
C PRO A 309 -3.95 16.16 11.32
N TYR A 310 -3.42 15.53 10.27
CA TYR A 310 -2.00 15.62 9.91
C TYR A 310 -1.56 17.07 9.59
N SER A 311 -2.46 17.85 9.00
CA SER A 311 -2.31 19.27 8.74
C SER A 311 -3.67 19.96 8.66
N ALA A 312 -3.68 21.28 8.79
CA ALA A 312 -4.84 22.17 8.69
C ALA A 312 -4.57 23.31 7.71
N VAL A 313 -5.57 23.83 7.00
CA VAL A 313 -5.42 25.01 6.13
C VAL A 313 -5.66 26.30 6.93
N ARG A 314 -4.88 27.36 6.67
CA ARG A 314 -5.10 28.70 7.26
C ARG A 314 -6.53 29.17 7.00
N GLY A 315 -7.27 29.54 8.06
CA GLY A 315 -8.66 30.01 7.99
C GLY A 315 -9.73 28.90 7.97
N GLU A 316 -9.36 27.63 7.88
CA GLU A 316 -10.28 26.49 7.84
C GLU A 316 -10.96 26.23 9.20
N GLN A 317 -12.27 25.97 9.21
CA GLN A 317 -12.98 25.57 10.43
C GLN A 317 -12.90 24.06 10.63
N LEU A 318 -12.29 23.65 11.74
CA LEU A 318 -11.92 22.27 12.02
C LEU A 318 -12.47 21.78 13.35
N GLU A 319 -12.80 20.49 13.43
CA GLU A 319 -13.16 19.79 14.66
C GLU A 319 -12.00 18.89 15.11
N VAL A 320 -11.42 19.21 16.28
CA VAL A 320 -10.42 18.36 16.95
C VAL A 320 -11.06 17.66 18.15
N LYS A 321 -10.66 16.41 18.42
CA LYS A 321 -11.36 15.54 19.38
C LYS A 321 -10.42 15.13 20.52
N ALA A 322 -10.73 15.53 21.75
CA ALA A 322 -10.05 15.07 22.96
C ALA A 322 -10.80 13.85 23.53
N ILE A 323 -10.25 12.65 23.34
CA ILE A 323 -10.86 11.40 23.82
C ILE A 323 -10.41 11.16 25.26
N LEU A 324 -11.35 11.15 26.19
CA LEU A 324 -11.11 10.79 27.59
C LEU A 324 -11.24 9.28 27.76
N HIS A 325 -10.21 8.63 28.30
CA HIS A 325 -10.22 7.20 28.58
C HIS A 325 -10.39 6.97 30.09
N ASN A 326 -11.38 6.15 30.48
CA ASN A 326 -11.56 5.67 31.85
C ASN A 326 -11.35 4.16 31.91
N TYR A 327 -10.25 3.72 32.51
CA TYR A 327 -9.98 2.30 32.75
C TYR A 327 -10.29 1.84 34.18
N ARG A 328 -11.01 2.65 34.97
CA ARG A 328 -11.54 2.23 36.27
C ARG A 328 -12.92 1.57 36.14
N PRO A 329 -13.29 0.68 37.09
CA PRO A 329 -14.62 0.06 37.15
C PRO A 329 -15.73 1.02 37.66
N GLU A 330 -15.39 2.28 37.95
CA GLU A 330 -16.28 3.32 38.46
C GLU A 330 -16.56 4.38 37.39
N ILE A 331 -17.74 5.03 37.45
CA ILE A 331 -18.04 6.20 36.62
C ILE A 331 -17.30 7.41 37.19
N ILE A 332 -16.53 8.12 36.37
CA ILE A 332 -15.75 9.29 36.79
C ILE A 332 -16.35 10.59 36.25
N THR A 333 -16.46 11.62 37.08
CA THR A 333 -16.73 12.99 36.63
C THR A 333 -15.41 13.68 36.31
N VAL A 334 -15.27 14.17 35.09
CA VAL A 334 -14.03 14.76 34.56
C VAL A 334 -14.28 16.21 34.17
N ARG A 335 -13.44 17.10 34.68
CA ARG A 335 -13.38 18.51 34.27
C ARG A 335 -12.27 18.70 33.25
N ILE A 336 -12.63 19.10 32.04
CA ILE A 336 -11.71 19.31 30.91
C ILE A 336 -11.61 20.80 30.54
N ASP A 337 -10.38 21.30 30.44
CA ASP A 337 -10.02 22.68 30.11
C ASP A 337 -9.21 22.67 28.79
N LEU A 338 -9.75 23.26 27.72
CA LEU A 338 -8.99 23.66 26.51
C LEU A 338 -8.32 25.01 26.81
N LEU A 339 -7.02 25.13 26.59
CA LEU A 339 -6.29 26.38 26.81
C LEU A 339 -6.32 27.31 25.59
N GLU A 340 -6.20 28.61 25.82
CA GLU A 340 -6.09 29.61 24.75
C GLU A 340 -4.74 29.51 24.03
N VAL A 341 -4.78 29.50 22.70
CA VAL A 341 -3.60 29.46 21.82
C VAL A 341 -3.58 30.74 20.98
N LYS A 342 -2.44 31.42 20.95
CA LYS A 342 -2.25 32.62 20.12
C LYS A 342 -2.35 32.25 18.63
N ASP A 343 -2.88 33.17 17.82
CA ASP A 343 -3.09 33.03 16.37
C ASP A 343 -4.05 31.87 16.02
N MET A 344 -4.95 31.50 16.95
CA MET A 344 -6.03 30.52 16.78
C MET A 344 -7.37 31.06 17.33
N CYS A 345 -8.46 30.90 16.58
CA CYS A 345 -9.82 31.20 17.02
C CYS A 345 -10.51 29.92 17.52
N SER A 346 -11.02 29.95 18.74
CA SER A 346 -11.70 28.84 19.41
C SER A 346 -12.60 29.35 20.52
N ALA A 347 -13.37 28.48 21.16
CA ALA A 347 -14.17 28.83 22.34
C ALA A 347 -13.34 29.27 23.58
N ALA A 348 -12.02 29.08 23.57
CA ALA A 348 -11.08 29.53 24.61
C ALA A 348 -10.48 30.92 24.33
N SER A 349 -10.52 31.41 23.10
CA SER A 349 -9.87 32.65 22.68
C SER A 349 -10.47 33.88 23.40
N LYS A 350 -9.61 34.80 23.84
CA LYS A 350 -9.90 35.95 24.73
C LYS A 350 -10.46 35.58 26.11
N ARG A 351 -10.44 34.29 26.49
CA ARG A 351 -10.98 33.78 27.78
C ARG A 351 -9.93 33.03 28.61
N GLY A 352 -8.71 32.86 28.11
CA GLY A 352 -7.63 32.08 28.71
C GLY A 352 -7.85 30.56 28.65
N LYS A 353 -9.09 30.10 28.84
CA LYS A 353 -9.50 28.69 28.66
C LYS A 353 -11.00 28.52 28.47
N TYR A 354 -11.37 27.42 27.82
CA TYR A 354 -12.75 26.93 27.72
C TYR A 354 -12.89 25.66 28.57
N ARG A 355 -13.87 25.63 29.48
CA ARG A 355 -14.09 24.55 30.44
C ARG A 355 -15.40 23.81 30.17
N GLN A 356 -15.35 22.49 30.28
CA GLN A 356 -16.52 21.61 30.27
C GLN A 356 -16.38 20.54 31.37
N GLU A 357 -17.50 20.04 31.87
CA GLU A 357 -17.53 18.86 32.75
C GLU A 357 -18.32 17.73 32.07
N VAL A 358 -17.80 16.51 32.14
CA VAL A 358 -18.38 15.32 31.51
C VAL A 358 -18.19 14.09 32.40
N ASN A 359 -19.21 13.24 32.47
CA ASN A 359 -19.11 11.93 33.12
C ASN A 359 -18.59 10.89 32.11
N VAL A 360 -17.56 10.13 32.46
CA VAL A 360 -17.05 9.01 31.64
C VAL A 360 -17.46 7.70 32.32
N GLY A 361 -18.15 6.83 31.57
CA GLY A 361 -18.66 5.56 32.06
C GLY A 361 -17.58 4.58 32.51
N THR A 362 -17.99 3.50 33.18
CA THR A 362 -17.08 2.44 33.64
C THR A 362 -16.38 1.79 32.43
N MET A 363 -15.06 1.58 32.51
CA MET A 363 -14.27 0.92 31.46
C MET A 363 -14.48 1.47 30.03
N SER A 364 -14.86 2.75 29.89
CA SER A 364 -15.29 3.35 28.62
C SER A 364 -14.45 4.54 28.18
N THR A 365 -14.79 5.11 27.03
CA THR A 365 -14.16 6.35 26.53
C THR A 365 -15.24 7.39 26.20
N ARG A 366 -14.89 8.68 26.29
CA ARG A 366 -15.80 9.77 25.94
C ARG A 366 -15.07 10.85 25.15
N SER A 367 -15.50 11.07 23.90
CA SER A 367 -14.95 12.11 23.03
C SER A 367 -15.51 13.49 23.39
N VAL A 368 -14.62 14.46 23.58
CA VAL A 368 -14.94 15.88 23.77
C VAL A 368 -14.42 16.66 22.55
N PRO A 369 -15.30 17.10 21.63
CA PRO A 369 -14.90 17.84 20.45
C PRO A 369 -14.77 19.35 20.72
N PHE A 370 -13.73 19.96 20.16
CA PHE A 370 -13.52 21.40 20.14
C PHE A 370 -13.45 21.90 18.69
N ILE A 371 -14.15 23.00 18.40
CA ILE A 371 -14.05 23.68 17.11
C ILE A 371 -12.94 24.73 17.18
N ILE A 372 -12.03 24.69 16.21
CA ILE A 372 -10.89 25.60 16.09
C ILE A 372 -10.76 26.14 14.66
N ILE A 373 -10.15 27.31 14.51
CA ILE A 373 -9.75 27.90 13.24
C ILE A 373 -8.30 28.42 13.40
N PRO A 374 -7.31 27.93 12.62
CA PRO A 374 -5.95 28.43 12.68
C PRO A 374 -5.83 29.70 11.84
N MET A 375 -5.48 30.83 12.47
CA MET A 375 -5.44 32.12 11.78
C MET A 375 -4.11 32.35 11.05
N LYS A 376 -3.09 31.51 11.28
CA LYS A 376 -1.73 31.69 10.80
C LYS A 376 -1.04 30.36 10.49
N GLU A 377 -0.19 30.40 9.46
CA GLU A 377 0.68 29.28 9.04
C GLU A 377 1.78 28.93 10.07
N GLY A 378 2.31 27.71 9.97
CA GLY A 378 3.36 27.20 10.86
C GLY A 378 2.80 26.18 11.85
N THR A 379 3.41 26.07 13.03
CA THR A 379 3.06 25.06 14.04
C THR A 379 2.35 25.70 15.22
N LEU A 380 1.09 25.34 15.46
CA LEU A 380 0.27 25.86 16.56
C LEU A 380 0.06 24.77 17.65
N PRO A 381 0.55 24.97 18.89
CA PRO A 381 0.45 23.98 19.95
C PRO A 381 -0.94 23.97 20.60
N ILE A 382 -1.70 22.90 20.44
CA ILE A 382 -3.01 22.72 21.10
C ILE A 382 -2.80 21.97 22.42
N GLU A 383 -3.18 22.61 23.53
CA GLU A 383 -3.09 22.02 24.88
C GLU A 383 -4.47 21.86 25.53
N VAL A 384 -4.74 20.65 26.02
CA VAL A 384 -5.97 20.27 26.72
C VAL A 384 -5.59 19.60 28.03
N LYS A 385 -6.17 20.05 29.15
CA LYS A 385 -5.97 19.46 30.49
C LYS A 385 -7.27 18.89 31.03
N ALA A 386 -7.18 17.81 31.81
CA ALA A 386 -8.32 17.20 32.47
C ALA A 386 -7.95 16.70 33.87
N ALA A 387 -8.90 16.85 34.80
CA ALA A 387 -8.79 16.33 36.16
C ALA A 387 -10.06 15.55 36.52
N VAL A 388 -9.88 14.40 37.16
CA VAL A 388 -10.96 13.62 37.75
C VAL A 388 -11.38 14.28 39.06
N LYS A 389 -12.69 14.38 39.29
CA LYS A 389 -13.23 14.91 40.53
C LYS A 389 -12.89 13.99 41.71
N ASP A 390 -12.56 14.58 42.86
CA ASP A 390 -12.33 13.87 44.13
C ASP A 390 -11.23 12.79 44.06
N SER A 391 -10.21 13.00 43.19
CA SER A 391 -9.08 12.09 42.95
C SER A 391 -7.81 12.85 42.52
N TYR A 392 -6.62 12.27 42.73
CA TYR A 392 -5.36 12.76 42.15
C TYR A 392 -5.24 12.48 40.64
N LEU A 393 -6.13 11.63 40.09
CA LEU A 393 -6.10 11.25 38.68
C LEU A 393 -6.32 12.45 37.76
N SER A 394 -5.31 12.74 36.97
CA SER A 394 -5.21 13.93 36.15
C SER A 394 -4.30 13.69 34.96
N ASP A 395 -4.52 14.44 33.88
CA ASP A 395 -3.72 14.34 32.66
C ASP A 395 -3.78 15.64 31.87
N GLY A 396 -2.71 15.94 31.14
CA GLY A 396 -2.66 17.04 30.19
C GLY A 396 -1.99 16.56 28.92
N VAL A 397 -2.51 16.95 27.76
CA VAL A 397 -1.95 16.61 26.45
C VAL A 397 -1.76 17.87 25.63
N LYS A 398 -0.56 18.02 25.07
CA LYS A 398 -0.19 19.07 24.13
C LYS A 398 0.32 18.42 22.86
N LYS A 399 -0.36 18.69 21.73
CA LYS A 399 0.07 18.24 20.41
C LYS A 399 0.10 19.43 19.45
N ASP A 400 1.08 19.40 18.56
CA ASP A 400 1.38 20.48 17.63
C ASP A 400 0.60 20.30 16.33
N LEU A 401 -0.28 21.26 16.01
CA LEU A 401 -1.02 21.29 14.76
C LEU A 401 -0.19 21.99 13.67
N ARG A 402 0.05 21.28 12.56
CA ARG A 402 0.73 21.82 11.38
C ARG A 402 -0.25 22.58 10.49
N VAL A 403 -0.17 23.91 10.49
CA VAL A 403 -0.96 24.78 9.61
C VAL A 403 -0.20 25.08 8.32
N VAL A 404 -0.87 24.87 7.19
CA VAL A 404 -0.36 25.11 5.83
C VAL A 404 -1.26 26.12 5.10
N VAL A 405 -0.75 26.72 4.03
CA VAL A 405 -1.57 27.44 3.05
C VAL A 405 -2.04 26.46 1.98
N ASN A 406 -3.21 26.69 1.37
CA ASN A 406 -3.70 25.85 0.28
C ASN A 406 -2.83 26.06 -0.97
N LEU A 407 -2.17 25.01 -1.45
CA LEU A 407 -1.26 25.05 -2.59
C LEU A 407 -1.85 24.22 -3.73
N SER A 408 -2.72 24.87 -4.51
CA SER A 408 -3.71 24.17 -5.33
C SER A 408 -3.38 24.06 -6.83
N ASP A 409 -2.25 24.65 -7.26
CA ASP A 409 -1.59 24.34 -8.53
C ASP A 409 -0.07 24.12 -8.35
N ARG A 410 0.50 23.21 -9.15
CA ARG A 410 1.91 22.85 -9.22
C ARG A 410 2.37 22.93 -10.67
N SER A 411 2.72 24.12 -11.12
CA SER A 411 3.16 24.37 -12.50
C SER A 411 4.56 23.77 -12.76
N VAL A 412 4.62 22.49 -13.16
CA VAL A 412 5.89 21.81 -13.48
C VAL A 412 6.33 22.19 -14.90
N PHE A 413 7.29 23.11 -15.00
CA PHE A 413 7.92 23.42 -16.29
C PHE A 413 8.97 22.36 -16.62
N ILE A 414 8.65 21.50 -17.60
CA ILE A 414 9.55 20.50 -18.18
C ILE A 414 10.32 21.15 -19.34
N LEU A 415 11.62 21.36 -19.15
CA LEU A 415 12.50 21.99 -20.13
C LEU A 415 13.46 20.98 -20.76
N LYS A 416 13.39 20.87 -22.09
CA LYS A 416 14.26 20.02 -22.91
C LYS A 416 15.56 20.75 -23.23
N LEU A 417 16.69 20.23 -22.78
CA LEU A 417 18.02 20.75 -23.13
C LEU A 417 18.70 19.85 -24.17
N SER A 418 18.86 20.36 -25.39
CA SER A 418 19.65 19.74 -26.45
C SER A 418 20.51 20.80 -27.16
N PHE A 419 21.83 20.79 -26.93
CA PHE A 419 22.84 21.66 -27.55
C PHE A 419 22.50 23.17 -27.56
N ALA A 420 21.85 23.69 -26.52
CA ALA A 420 21.46 25.09 -26.43
C ALA A 420 21.66 25.68 -25.03
N CYS A 421 22.00 26.97 -24.98
CA CYS A 421 22.04 27.78 -23.76
C CYS A 421 20.72 28.55 -23.64
N LEU A 422 19.89 28.25 -22.63
CA LEU A 422 18.67 29.01 -22.36
C LEU A 422 18.89 30.09 -21.29
N LEU A 423 18.20 31.21 -21.48
CA LEU A 423 17.89 32.20 -20.44
C LEU A 423 16.37 32.10 -20.18
N LEU A 424 15.97 32.08 -18.91
CA LEU A 424 14.59 31.81 -18.49
C LEU A 424 14.12 32.87 -17.49
N ASN A 425 13.26 33.78 -17.96
CA ASN A 425 12.53 34.72 -17.12
C ASN A 425 11.31 34.00 -16.51
N ILE A 426 11.54 33.15 -15.51
CA ILE A 426 10.50 32.36 -14.82
C ILE A 426 10.70 32.51 -13.28
N TYR A 427 9.65 32.23 -12.51
CA TYR A 427 9.51 32.52 -11.07
C TYR A 427 9.52 31.22 -10.23
N PRO A 428 10.63 30.81 -9.57
CA PRO A 428 10.63 29.57 -8.78
C PRO A 428 11.37 29.62 -7.42
N LEU A 429 11.21 28.56 -6.62
CA LEU A 429 11.96 28.34 -5.36
C LEU A 429 12.96 27.16 -5.40
N TRP A 430 12.87 26.24 -6.38
CA TRP A 430 13.74 25.07 -6.42
C TRP A 430 13.86 24.42 -7.81
N PHE A 431 14.99 23.74 -8.01
CA PHE A 431 15.42 23.11 -9.27
C PHE A 431 15.69 21.63 -9.07
N VAL A 432 15.21 20.80 -10.01
CA VAL A 432 15.53 19.37 -10.11
C VAL A 432 15.97 19.07 -11.55
N ILE A 433 17.12 18.43 -11.71
CA ILE A 433 17.56 17.87 -13.00
C ILE A 433 17.44 16.35 -12.97
N LEU A 434 16.91 15.79 -14.06
CA LEU A 434 16.74 14.36 -14.31
C LEU A 434 17.28 14.01 -15.70
N ASP A 435 17.89 12.84 -15.85
CA ASP A 435 18.14 12.25 -17.17
C ASP A 435 16.85 11.58 -17.69
N THR A 436 16.71 11.41 -19.01
CA THR A 436 15.52 10.81 -19.65
C THR A 436 15.72 9.36 -20.11
N GLY A 437 16.91 8.78 -19.88
CA GLY A 437 17.23 7.40 -20.23
C GLY A 437 16.49 6.32 -19.41
N ARG A 438 16.54 5.09 -19.92
CA ARG A 438 15.82 3.86 -19.51
C ARG A 438 15.82 3.46 -18.02
N GLU A 439 16.68 4.04 -17.19
CA GLU A 439 16.92 3.60 -15.80
C GLU A 439 16.65 4.69 -14.74
N GLN A 440 15.36 4.95 -14.58
CA GLN A 440 14.66 5.59 -13.44
C GLN A 440 15.05 7.03 -13.03
N VAL A 441 14.12 7.92 -13.34
CA VAL A 441 13.84 9.16 -12.60
C VAL A 441 13.66 8.89 -11.10
N SER A 442 14.33 9.68 -10.28
CA SER A 442 14.37 9.54 -8.80
C SER A 442 13.15 10.13 -8.07
N GLY A 443 12.90 9.63 -6.84
CA GLY A 443 11.69 9.87 -6.02
C GLY A 443 11.42 11.27 -5.45
N LEU A 444 11.80 12.34 -6.14
CA LEU A 444 11.07 13.62 -6.06
C LEU A 444 10.04 13.77 -7.19
N VAL A 445 10.06 12.85 -8.17
CA VAL A 445 9.06 12.72 -9.23
C VAL A 445 8.61 11.26 -9.30
N GLU A 446 7.71 10.86 -8.40
CA GLU A 446 7.18 9.48 -8.33
C GLU A 446 6.32 9.09 -9.55
N ASN A 447 6.04 10.07 -10.43
CA ASN A 447 5.15 9.97 -11.59
C ASN A 447 5.86 9.56 -12.89
N ALA A 448 7.12 9.11 -12.85
CA ALA A 448 7.79 8.57 -14.03
C ALA A 448 7.72 7.03 -14.04
N ILE A 449 7.61 6.45 -15.24
CA ILE A 449 7.49 5.01 -15.47
C ILE A 449 8.67 4.29 -14.79
N SER A 450 8.36 3.57 -13.71
CA SER A 450 9.36 2.98 -12.82
C SER A 450 8.82 1.70 -12.19
N GLY A 451 9.72 0.82 -11.76
CA GLY A 451 9.33 -0.42 -11.10
C GLY A 451 8.41 -0.19 -9.90
N LYS A 452 8.70 0.83 -9.08
CA LYS A 452 7.86 1.22 -7.93
C LYS A 452 6.42 1.59 -8.34
N SER A 453 6.27 2.36 -9.42
CA SER A 453 4.96 2.70 -9.99
C SER A 453 4.21 1.44 -10.48
N MET A 454 4.87 0.53 -11.21
CA MET A 454 4.30 -0.77 -11.58
C MET A 454 3.88 -1.60 -10.36
N GLY A 455 4.62 -1.49 -9.26
CA GLY A 455 4.37 -2.15 -7.98
C GLY A 455 3.06 -1.75 -7.28
N THR A 456 2.39 -0.67 -7.72
CA THR A 456 1.06 -0.25 -7.23
C THR A 456 -0.11 -0.78 -8.07
N LEU A 457 0.16 -1.25 -9.29
CA LEU A 457 -0.80 -1.87 -10.21
C LEU A 457 -1.03 -3.36 -9.91
N ILE A 458 -0.10 -3.99 -9.18
CA ILE A 458 -0.25 -5.34 -8.65
C ILE A 458 -1.30 -5.31 -7.54
N ARG A 459 -2.56 -5.65 -7.90
CA ARG A 459 -3.73 -5.71 -7.01
C ARG A 459 -4.54 -6.97 -7.28
N GLN A 460 -5.34 -7.40 -6.31
CA GLN A 460 -6.19 -8.58 -6.47
C GLN A 460 -7.45 -8.26 -7.31
N PRO A 461 -7.79 -9.06 -8.33
CA PRO A 461 -9.01 -8.90 -9.13
C PRO A 461 -10.27 -9.40 -8.43
N GLY A 462 -11.42 -8.80 -8.80
CA GLY A 462 -12.75 -9.20 -8.36
C GLY A 462 -13.86 -8.33 -8.97
N GLY A 463 -15.11 -8.56 -8.56
CA GLY A 463 -16.30 -7.89 -9.10
C GLY A 463 -17.05 -8.73 -10.14
N CYS A 464 -17.88 -8.08 -10.98
CA CYS A 464 -18.46 -8.71 -12.18
C CYS A 464 -17.38 -9.00 -13.24
N GLY A 465 -17.67 -9.75 -14.32
CA GLY A 465 -16.65 -10.14 -15.31
C GLY A 465 -15.88 -8.94 -15.91
N GLU A 466 -16.58 -7.83 -16.17
CA GLU A 466 -15.97 -6.55 -16.56
C GLU A 466 -14.93 -6.04 -15.54
N GLN A 467 -15.32 -5.93 -14.28
CA GLN A 467 -14.45 -5.47 -13.18
C GLN A 467 -13.30 -6.45 -12.89
N ASN A 468 -13.57 -7.75 -13.00
CA ASN A 468 -12.58 -8.80 -12.79
C ASN A 468 -11.52 -8.77 -13.91
N MET A 469 -11.92 -8.56 -15.16
CA MET A 469 -10.99 -8.39 -16.29
C MET A 469 -10.20 -7.09 -16.22
N ILE A 470 -10.77 -5.97 -15.73
CA ILE A 470 -9.99 -4.78 -15.34
C ILE A 470 -8.90 -5.18 -14.34
N GLY A 471 -9.32 -5.74 -13.20
CA GLY A 471 -8.43 -6.05 -12.09
C GLY A 471 -7.36 -7.08 -12.43
N MET A 472 -7.62 -7.98 -13.38
CA MET A 472 -6.67 -8.99 -13.85
C MET A 472 -5.65 -8.38 -14.82
N THR A 473 -6.05 -7.41 -15.65
CA THR A 473 -5.16 -6.86 -16.68
C THR A 473 -4.05 -5.99 -16.09
N LEU A 474 -4.31 -5.29 -14.97
CA LEU A 474 -3.30 -4.49 -14.26
C LEU A 474 -2.07 -5.30 -13.82
N PRO A 475 -2.18 -6.40 -13.04
CA PRO A 475 -1.02 -7.23 -12.70
C PRO A 475 -0.44 -7.97 -13.92
N VAL A 476 -1.21 -8.31 -14.96
CA VAL A 476 -0.65 -8.87 -16.21
C VAL A 476 0.34 -7.89 -16.86
N ILE A 477 -0.08 -6.64 -17.10
CA ILE A 477 0.76 -5.63 -17.75
C ILE A 477 1.94 -5.22 -16.86
N ALA A 478 1.72 -5.06 -15.54
CA ALA A 478 2.79 -4.77 -14.60
C ALA A 478 3.85 -5.90 -14.55
N THR A 479 3.42 -7.17 -14.54
CA THR A 479 4.34 -8.33 -14.57
C THR A 479 5.13 -8.36 -15.87
N ILE A 480 4.48 -8.10 -17.02
CA ILE A 480 5.16 -8.07 -18.33
C ILE A 480 6.16 -6.93 -18.44
N TYR A 481 5.82 -5.73 -17.94
CA TYR A 481 6.76 -4.62 -17.89
C TYR A 481 7.97 -4.97 -17.01
N LEU A 482 7.74 -5.45 -15.79
CA LEU A 482 8.81 -5.76 -14.83
C LEU A 482 9.69 -6.92 -15.29
N ASP A 483 9.13 -7.95 -15.93
CA ASP A 483 9.88 -9.03 -16.58
C ASP A 483 10.70 -8.54 -17.78
N LYS A 484 10.12 -7.70 -18.65
CA LYS A 484 10.82 -7.17 -19.85
C LYS A 484 11.88 -6.12 -19.55
N THR A 485 11.80 -5.45 -18.39
CA THR A 485 12.74 -4.40 -17.96
C THR A 485 13.66 -4.83 -16.82
N ASN A 486 13.51 -6.03 -16.28
CA ASN A 486 14.21 -6.56 -15.09
C ASN A 486 14.04 -5.74 -13.79
N GLN A 487 13.09 -4.80 -13.71
CA GLN A 487 12.96 -3.85 -12.59
C GLN A 487 12.30 -4.43 -11.31
N TRP A 488 12.30 -5.76 -11.12
CA TRP A 488 11.69 -6.41 -9.94
C TRP A 488 12.35 -6.05 -8.61
N GLU A 489 13.66 -5.74 -8.60
CA GLU A 489 14.38 -5.32 -7.40
C GLU A 489 13.74 -4.08 -6.75
N ALA A 490 13.34 -3.10 -7.56
CA ALA A 490 12.67 -1.87 -7.10
C ALA A 490 11.28 -2.11 -6.47
N VAL A 491 10.74 -3.33 -6.59
CA VAL A 491 9.41 -3.74 -6.09
C VAL A 491 9.51 -4.80 -4.98
N GLY A 492 10.63 -5.54 -4.93
CA GLY A 492 10.84 -6.72 -4.12
C GLY A 492 10.41 -8.00 -4.86
N PHE A 493 11.35 -8.94 -5.03
CA PHE A 493 11.17 -10.15 -5.86
C PHE A 493 9.95 -11.01 -5.48
N GLU A 494 9.56 -11.03 -4.20
CA GLU A 494 8.34 -11.71 -3.72
C GLU A 494 7.05 -11.26 -4.44
N LYS A 495 6.96 -9.97 -4.82
CA LYS A 495 5.78 -9.43 -5.52
C LYS A 495 5.53 -10.09 -6.87
N ARG A 496 6.55 -10.73 -7.48
CA ARG A 496 6.36 -11.50 -8.72
C ARG A 496 5.48 -12.74 -8.47
N ALA A 497 5.68 -13.44 -7.37
CA ALA A 497 4.84 -14.57 -6.99
C ALA A 497 3.41 -14.10 -6.62
N GLU A 498 3.30 -12.96 -5.94
CA GLU A 498 2.02 -12.31 -5.63
C GLU A 498 1.23 -11.95 -6.90
N ALA A 499 1.88 -11.29 -7.87
CA ALA A 499 1.26 -10.90 -9.13
C ALA A 499 0.78 -12.12 -9.94
N LEU A 500 1.60 -13.18 -10.06
CA LEU A 500 1.20 -14.42 -10.72
C LEU A 500 0.00 -15.09 -10.01
N GLN A 501 -0.09 -15.01 -8.68
CA GLN A 501 -1.24 -15.51 -7.93
C GLN A 501 -2.50 -14.64 -8.11
N HIS A 502 -2.37 -13.31 -8.24
CA HIS A 502 -3.50 -12.42 -8.56
C HIS A 502 -4.01 -12.67 -9.99
N ILE A 503 -3.13 -12.82 -10.97
CA ILE A 503 -3.50 -13.15 -12.37
C ILE A 503 -4.24 -14.50 -12.42
N LYS A 504 -3.74 -15.50 -11.68
CA LYS A 504 -4.38 -16.83 -11.57
C LYS A 504 -5.74 -16.78 -10.86
N THR A 505 -5.89 -15.89 -9.87
CA THR A 505 -7.18 -15.61 -9.21
C THR A 505 -8.16 -14.98 -10.19
N GLY A 506 -7.76 -13.95 -10.94
CA GLY A 506 -8.59 -13.29 -11.94
C GLY A 506 -9.06 -14.23 -13.04
N TYR A 507 -8.16 -15.07 -13.55
CA TYR A 507 -8.50 -16.12 -14.51
C TYR A 507 -9.58 -17.08 -13.95
N ASN A 508 -9.41 -17.59 -12.72
CA ASN A 508 -10.37 -18.50 -12.10
C ASN A 508 -11.74 -17.84 -11.85
N ASN A 509 -11.75 -16.58 -11.40
CA ASN A 509 -12.97 -15.79 -11.23
C ASN A 509 -13.72 -15.63 -12.57
N GLU A 510 -12.98 -15.38 -13.66
CA GLU A 510 -13.59 -15.09 -14.96
C GLU A 510 -14.34 -16.30 -15.55
N LEU A 511 -13.93 -17.52 -15.18
CA LEU A 511 -14.62 -18.75 -15.59
C LEU A 511 -16.06 -18.86 -15.04
N ALA A 512 -16.43 -18.06 -14.04
CA ALA A 512 -17.83 -17.94 -13.61
C ALA A 512 -18.74 -17.22 -14.63
N TYR A 513 -18.14 -16.49 -15.58
CA TYR A 513 -18.80 -15.69 -16.61
C TYR A 513 -18.72 -16.31 -18.02
N LEU A 514 -17.96 -17.39 -18.17
CA LEU A 514 -17.87 -18.22 -19.38
C LEU A 514 -19.16 -19.01 -19.61
N LYS A 515 -19.59 -19.12 -20.87
CA LYS A 515 -20.77 -19.87 -21.29
C LYS A 515 -20.45 -21.10 -22.15
N ASN A 516 -21.46 -21.95 -22.28
CA ASN A 516 -21.43 -23.20 -23.07
C ASN A 516 -21.11 -23.02 -24.57
N ASP A 517 -21.21 -21.80 -25.10
CA ASP A 517 -20.87 -21.46 -26.50
C ASP A 517 -19.48 -20.80 -26.64
N GLY A 518 -18.69 -20.75 -25.56
CA GLY A 518 -17.37 -20.11 -25.50
C GLY A 518 -17.40 -18.61 -25.19
N SER A 519 -18.57 -17.97 -25.14
CA SER A 519 -18.69 -16.52 -24.94
C SER A 519 -18.63 -16.10 -23.46
N PHE A 520 -18.30 -14.84 -23.22
CA PHE A 520 -18.29 -14.22 -21.90
C PHE A 520 -19.41 -13.18 -21.75
N ALA A 521 -19.91 -12.99 -20.52
CA ALA A 521 -20.98 -12.08 -20.19
C ALA A 521 -20.77 -11.42 -18.82
N VAL A 522 -21.19 -10.15 -18.67
CA VAL A 522 -20.97 -9.35 -17.44
C VAL A 522 -21.49 -10.04 -16.17
N TYR A 523 -22.61 -10.76 -16.29
CA TYR A 523 -23.16 -11.64 -15.27
C TYR A 523 -23.60 -12.97 -15.90
N PRO A 524 -23.63 -14.09 -15.15
CA PRO A 524 -23.96 -15.42 -15.70
C PRO A 524 -25.34 -15.52 -16.37
N LYS A 525 -26.28 -14.64 -15.99
CA LYS A 525 -27.65 -14.56 -16.54
C LYS A 525 -27.84 -13.51 -17.64
N SER A 526 -26.83 -12.69 -17.93
CA SER A 526 -26.89 -11.63 -18.96
C SER A 526 -26.66 -12.19 -20.37
N PRO A 527 -27.09 -11.50 -21.45
CA PRO A 527 -26.62 -11.80 -22.80
C PRO A 527 -25.08 -11.67 -22.89
N SER A 528 -24.47 -12.39 -23.83
CA SER A 528 -23.02 -12.34 -24.05
C SER A 528 -22.63 -11.06 -24.78
N SER A 529 -21.42 -10.56 -24.52
CA SER A 529 -20.85 -9.43 -25.26
C SER A 529 -19.69 -9.86 -26.14
N SER A 530 -19.66 -9.39 -27.38
CA SER A 530 -18.59 -9.67 -28.34
C SER A 530 -17.32 -8.93 -27.94
N TRP A 531 -17.45 -7.68 -27.50
CA TRP A 531 -16.36 -6.84 -27.01
C TRP A 531 -15.74 -7.42 -25.74
N LEU A 532 -16.54 -7.84 -24.75
CA LEU A 532 -16.01 -8.50 -23.55
C LEU A 532 -15.32 -9.82 -23.91
N THR A 533 -15.91 -10.64 -24.79
CA THR A 533 -15.31 -11.90 -25.25
C THR A 533 -13.97 -11.65 -25.97
N ALA A 534 -13.87 -10.62 -26.80
CA ALA A 534 -12.61 -10.20 -27.43
C ALA A 534 -11.58 -9.69 -26.41
N TYR A 535 -12.01 -8.92 -25.40
CA TYR A 535 -11.11 -8.45 -24.34
C TYR A 535 -10.54 -9.60 -23.50
N VAL A 536 -11.39 -10.57 -23.12
CA VAL A 536 -10.97 -11.81 -22.44
C VAL A 536 -9.99 -12.59 -23.31
N VAL A 537 -10.26 -12.78 -24.61
CA VAL A 537 -9.34 -13.44 -25.55
C VAL A 537 -7.98 -12.73 -25.62
N LYS A 538 -7.95 -11.40 -25.73
CA LYS A 538 -6.71 -10.60 -25.74
C LYS A 538 -5.91 -10.86 -24.45
N VAL A 539 -6.52 -10.63 -23.29
CA VAL A 539 -5.84 -10.67 -21.99
C VAL A 539 -5.43 -12.09 -21.61
N PHE A 540 -6.25 -13.11 -21.89
CA PHE A 540 -5.88 -14.51 -21.66
C PHE A 540 -4.74 -14.97 -22.57
N SER A 541 -4.72 -14.55 -23.84
CA SER A 541 -3.63 -14.89 -24.76
C SER A 541 -2.29 -14.30 -24.31
N ILE A 542 -2.32 -13.06 -23.78
CA ILE A 542 -1.16 -12.40 -23.18
C ILE A 542 -0.74 -13.10 -21.87
N ALA A 543 -1.69 -13.35 -20.97
CA ALA A 543 -1.47 -13.96 -19.66
C ALA A 543 -1.04 -15.44 -19.71
N ASN A 544 -1.31 -16.15 -20.80
CA ASN A 544 -0.89 -17.54 -21.02
C ASN A 544 0.65 -17.72 -20.98
N ASN A 545 1.42 -16.64 -21.22
CA ASN A 545 2.88 -16.64 -21.10
C ASN A 545 3.36 -16.50 -19.64
N LEU A 546 2.46 -16.14 -18.71
CA LEU A 546 2.75 -15.93 -17.28
C LEU A 546 2.17 -17.06 -16.41
N VAL A 547 0.94 -17.50 -16.70
CA VAL A 547 0.21 -18.53 -15.96
C VAL A 547 -0.45 -19.53 -16.90
N ALA A 548 -0.57 -20.78 -16.46
CA ALA A 548 -1.14 -21.85 -17.27
C ALA A 548 -2.66 -21.67 -17.48
N ILE A 549 -3.04 -21.18 -18.66
CA ILE A 549 -4.43 -21.01 -19.11
C ILE A 549 -4.84 -22.20 -20.00
N LYS A 550 -6.09 -22.64 -19.90
CA LYS A 550 -6.60 -23.71 -20.78
C LYS A 550 -6.85 -23.17 -22.19
N LYS A 551 -6.24 -23.80 -23.18
CA LYS A 551 -6.43 -23.46 -24.60
C LYS A 551 -7.90 -23.45 -25.02
N GLU A 552 -8.69 -24.44 -24.57
CA GLU A 552 -10.14 -24.54 -24.80
C GLU A 552 -10.86 -23.21 -24.54
N HIS A 553 -10.64 -22.60 -23.36
CA HIS A 553 -11.34 -21.37 -22.95
C HIS A 553 -11.02 -20.16 -23.84
N VAL A 554 -9.81 -20.10 -24.43
CA VAL A 554 -9.43 -19.04 -25.38
C VAL A 554 -9.97 -19.38 -26.77
N CYS A 555 -9.82 -20.62 -27.22
CA CYS A 555 -10.10 -21.01 -28.59
C CYS A 555 -11.62 -21.13 -28.87
N ASP A 556 -12.43 -21.51 -27.89
CA ASP A 556 -13.88 -21.53 -28.03
C ASP A 556 -14.48 -20.11 -28.00
N ALA A 557 -13.89 -19.19 -27.23
CA ALA A 557 -14.20 -17.77 -27.31
C ALA A 557 -13.85 -17.16 -28.69
N VAL A 558 -12.71 -17.53 -29.27
CA VAL A 558 -12.36 -17.17 -30.65
C VAL A 558 -13.35 -17.77 -31.66
N LYS A 559 -13.78 -19.04 -31.52
CA LYS A 559 -14.83 -19.62 -32.37
C LYS A 559 -16.15 -18.84 -32.26
N PHE A 560 -16.56 -18.41 -31.06
CA PHE A 560 -17.74 -17.57 -30.88
C PHE A 560 -17.63 -16.26 -31.67
N LEU A 561 -16.50 -15.56 -31.57
CA LEU A 561 -16.27 -14.31 -32.30
C LEU A 561 -16.40 -14.52 -33.82
N ILE A 562 -15.73 -15.54 -34.37
CA ILE A 562 -15.75 -15.87 -35.80
C ILE A 562 -17.15 -16.29 -36.29
N LEU A 563 -17.88 -17.09 -35.50
CA LEU A 563 -19.14 -17.71 -35.93
C LEU A 563 -20.40 -16.90 -35.59
N ARG A 564 -20.33 -15.94 -34.67
CA ARG A 564 -21.47 -15.12 -34.22
C ARG A 564 -21.30 -13.63 -34.45
N SER A 565 -20.08 -13.11 -34.34
CA SER A 565 -19.83 -11.66 -34.33
C SER A 565 -19.23 -11.13 -35.64
N GLN A 566 -18.54 -11.97 -36.43
CA GLN A 566 -18.02 -11.58 -37.74
C GLN A 566 -19.07 -11.69 -38.86
N GLN A 567 -19.21 -10.64 -39.66
CA GLN A 567 -20.04 -10.57 -40.85
C GLN A 567 -19.30 -11.10 -42.09
N PRO A 568 -19.99 -11.47 -43.19
CA PRO A 568 -19.36 -12.07 -44.36
C PRO A 568 -18.25 -11.23 -45.02
N ASP A 569 -18.35 -9.90 -44.91
CA ASP A 569 -17.43 -8.89 -45.44
C ASP A 569 -16.21 -8.59 -44.55
N GLY A 570 -16.20 -9.09 -43.31
CA GLY A 570 -15.10 -8.96 -42.34
C GLY A 570 -15.38 -8.08 -41.12
N LEU A 571 -16.46 -7.28 -41.14
CA LEU A 571 -16.92 -6.43 -40.04
C LEU A 571 -17.22 -7.26 -38.78
N PHE A 572 -16.87 -6.77 -37.59
CA PHE A 572 -17.37 -7.31 -36.31
C PHE A 572 -18.45 -6.42 -35.70
N THR A 573 -19.57 -7.02 -35.32
CA THR A 573 -20.72 -6.35 -34.68
C THR A 573 -20.89 -6.79 -33.23
N GLU A 574 -21.15 -5.84 -32.34
CA GLU A 574 -21.48 -6.13 -30.92
C GLU A 574 -22.89 -6.74 -30.79
N ILE A 575 -22.99 -7.84 -30.05
CA ILE A 575 -24.25 -8.58 -29.85
C ILE A 575 -24.90 -8.26 -28.48
N GLY A 576 -24.10 -7.86 -27.49
CA GLY A 576 -24.51 -7.70 -26.10
C GLY A 576 -24.65 -6.25 -25.66
N LYS A 577 -24.42 -6.03 -24.36
CA LYS A 577 -24.21 -4.72 -23.75
C LYS A 577 -23.03 -4.79 -22.80
N VAL A 578 -22.11 -3.86 -22.94
CA VAL A 578 -21.07 -3.56 -21.95
C VAL A 578 -21.66 -2.54 -20.97
N TYR A 579 -21.55 -2.77 -19.66
CA TYR A 579 -22.08 -1.88 -18.62
C TYR A 579 -21.00 -0.92 -18.12
N ALA A 580 -19.77 -1.41 -17.93
CA ALA A 580 -18.59 -0.61 -17.63
C ALA A 580 -18.07 0.14 -18.87
N GLY A 581 -18.81 1.15 -19.33
CA GLY A 581 -18.46 1.91 -20.56
C GLY A 581 -17.04 2.48 -20.58
N TYR A 582 -16.47 2.81 -19.42
CA TYR A 582 -15.08 3.26 -19.24
C TYR A 582 -14.02 2.22 -19.62
N MET A 583 -14.38 0.94 -19.76
CA MET A 583 -13.48 -0.11 -20.30
C MET A 583 -13.37 -0.08 -21.82
N THR A 584 -14.38 0.44 -22.51
CA THR A 584 -14.43 0.39 -23.99
C THR A 584 -13.59 1.48 -24.65
N GLY A 585 -13.05 2.43 -23.88
CA GLY A 585 -12.36 3.59 -24.41
C GLY A 585 -13.28 4.39 -25.33
N ASN A 586 -12.81 4.70 -26.53
CA ASN A 586 -13.64 5.29 -27.59
C ASN A 586 -14.13 4.28 -28.66
N VAL A 587 -14.13 2.97 -28.39
CA VAL A 587 -14.55 1.94 -29.38
C VAL A 587 -15.98 2.13 -29.89
N HIS A 588 -16.89 2.62 -29.05
CA HIS A 588 -18.28 2.93 -29.43
C HIS A 588 -18.49 4.39 -29.90
N GLY A 589 -17.41 5.11 -30.23
CA GLY A 589 -17.46 6.48 -30.75
C GLY A 589 -17.81 6.57 -32.24
N TYR A 590 -17.41 7.69 -32.87
CA TYR A 590 -17.43 7.82 -34.33
C TYR A 590 -16.50 6.79 -34.98
N ASP A 591 -16.88 6.26 -36.15
CA ASP A 591 -16.19 5.13 -36.80
C ASP A 591 -16.05 3.88 -35.90
N SER A 592 -17.11 3.57 -35.13
CA SER A 592 -17.18 2.40 -34.25
C SER A 592 -17.24 1.06 -34.98
N ASP A 593 -17.67 1.04 -36.24
CA ASP A 593 -17.60 -0.11 -37.15
C ASP A 593 -16.14 -0.56 -37.39
N ALA A 594 -15.26 0.40 -37.65
CA ALA A 594 -13.83 0.15 -37.77
C ALA A 594 -13.18 -0.15 -36.41
N SER A 595 -13.53 0.60 -35.36
CA SER A 595 -12.95 0.43 -34.02
C SER A 595 -13.27 -0.95 -33.42
N MET A 596 -14.52 -1.41 -33.52
CA MET A 596 -14.93 -2.74 -33.04
C MET A 596 -14.27 -3.87 -33.84
N THR A 597 -14.14 -3.69 -35.16
CA THR A 597 -13.44 -4.64 -36.04
C THR A 597 -11.94 -4.70 -35.73
N ALA A 598 -11.29 -3.56 -35.53
CA ALA A 598 -9.88 -3.49 -35.18
C ALA A 598 -9.60 -4.09 -33.79
N PHE A 599 -10.43 -3.81 -32.78
CA PHE A 599 -10.32 -4.41 -31.45
C PHE A 599 -10.49 -5.93 -31.48
N SER A 600 -11.48 -6.44 -32.21
CA SER A 600 -11.73 -7.87 -32.39
C SER A 600 -10.60 -8.56 -33.16
N LEU A 601 -10.05 -7.90 -34.19
CA LEU A 601 -8.88 -8.38 -34.93
C LEU A 601 -7.64 -8.45 -34.03
N ILE A 602 -7.36 -7.43 -33.21
CA ILE A 602 -6.24 -7.43 -32.25
C ILE A 602 -6.35 -8.62 -31.30
N ALA A 603 -7.53 -8.89 -30.73
CA ALA A 603 -7.74 -10.05 -29.87
C ALA A 603 -7.43 -11.39 -30.59
N MET A 604 -7.91 -11.55 -31.83
CA MET A 604 -7.62 -12.73 -32.65
C MET A 604 -6.12 -12.86 -32.99
N GLN A 605 -5.44 -11.74 -33.26
CA GLN A 605 -4.00 -11.70 -33.54
C GLN A 605 -3.15 -12.20 -32.36
N GLU A 606 -3.41 -11.73 -31.13
CA GLU A 606 -2.71 -12.21 -29.93
C GLU A 606 -2.96 -13.72 -29.71
N SER A 607 -4.18 -14.19 -29.99
CA SER A 607 -4.59 -15.59 -29.81
C SER A 607 -3.92 -16.60 -30.76
N ARG A 608 -3.26 -16.14 -31.84
CA ARG A 608 -2.61 -17.01 -32.85
C ARG A 608 -1.67 -18.03 -32.20
N SER A 609 -0.86 -17.58 -31.23
CA SER A 609 0.09 -18.41 -30.48
C SER A 609 -0.57 -19.57 -29.72
N VAL A 610 -1.82 -19.38 -29.27
CA VAL A 610 -2.58 -20.37 -28.48
C VAL A 610 -3.39 -21.30 -29.39
N CYS A 611 -4.05 -20.74 -30.41
CA CYS A 611 -5.20 -21.36 -31.09
C CYS A 611 -4.99 -21.72 -32.57
N SER A 612 -3.88 -21.39 -33.23
CA SER A 612 -3.67 -21.71 -34.65
C SER A 612 -3.74 -23.22 -34.98
N GLY A 613 -3.45 -24.11 -34.02
CA GLY A 613 -3.61 -25.57 -34.18
C GLY A 613 -5.01 -26.12 -33.86
N ASN A 614 -5.94 -25.26 -33.41
CA ASN A 614 -7.28 -25.65 -32.93
C ASN A 614 -8.43 -25.04 -33.75
N ILE A 615 -8.14 -24.03 -34.60
CA ILE A 615 -9.15 -23.27 -35.36
C ILE A 615 -8.67 -23.02 -36.80
N ASN A 616 -8.98 -23.93 -37.70
CA ASN A 616 -8.58 -23.82 -39.12
C ASN A 616 -9.16 -22.58 -39.84
N SER A 617 -10.24 -21.99 -39.31
CA SER A 617 -10.87 -20.77 -39.84
C SER A 617 -10.24 -19.46 -39.32
N LEU A 618 -9.36 -19.50 -38.33
CA LEU A 618 -8.78 -18.29 -37.72
C LEU A 618 -7.98 -17.43 -38.72
N PRO A 619 -7.10 -17.97 -39.58
CA PRO A 619 -6.38 -17.16 -40.57
C PRO A 619 -7.34 -16.45 -41.54
N GLY A 620 -8.27 -17.20 -42.16
CA GLY A 620 -9.24 -16.63 -43.10
C GLY A 620 -10.28 -15.69 -42.48
N SER A 621 -10.48 -15.73 -41.15
CA SER A 621 -11.26 -14.72 -40.43
C SER A 621 -10.47 -13.42 -40.25
N ILE A 622 -9.18 -13.54 -39.90
CA ILE A 622 -8.26 -12.40 -39.81
C ILE A 622 -8.11 -11.72 -41.17
N ASP A 623 -7.88 -12.47 -42.25
CA ASP A 623 -7.70 -11.90 -43.60
C ASP A 623 -8.91 -11.07 -44.06
N LYS A 624 -10.13 -11.49 -43.70
CA LYS A 624 -11.36 -10.72 -43.95
C LYS A 624 -11.40 -9.41 -43.16
N ALA A 625 -11.11 -9.46 -41.86
CA ALA A 625 -11.11 -8.28 -41.01
C ALA A 625 -10.04 -7.26 -41.46
N VAL A 626 -8.87 -7.75 -41.88
CA VAL A 626 -7.80 -6.95 -42.48
C VAL A 626 -8.29 -6.29 -43.77
N ALA A 627 -8.86 -7.05 -44.72
CA ALA A 627 -9.36 -6.50 -45.98
C ALA A 627 -10.50 -5.47 -45.78
N TYR A 628 -11.38 -5.68 -44.80
CA TYR A 628 -12.39 -4.70 -44.40
C TYR A 628 -11.76 -3.40 -43.90
N LEU A 629 -10.81 -3.51 -42.96
CA LEU A 629 -10.15 -2.36 -42.34
C LEU A 629 -9.27 -1.58 -43.33
N GLU A 630 -8.53 -2.26 -44.22
CA GLU A 630 -7.76 -1.60 -45.29
C GLU A 630 -8.64 -0.78 -46.22
N LYS A 631 -9.83 -1.31 -46.57
CA LYS A 631 -10.82 -0.60 -47.40
C LYS A 631 -11.46 0.58 -46.66
N ARG A 632 -11.67 0.47 -45.34
CA ARG A 632 -12.31 1.50 -44.51
C ARG A 632 -11.35 2.61 -44.05
N LEU A 633 -10.07 2.30 -43.83
CA LEU A 633 -9.06 3.21 -43.29
C LEU A 633 -8.99 4.60 -43.97
N PRO A 634 -9.07 4.74 -45.31
CA PRO A 634 -9.00 6.06 -45.95
C PRO A 634 -10.23 6.96 -45.71
N SER A 635 -11.36 6.39 -45.28
CA SER A 635 -12.62 7.10 -44.99
C SER A 635 -12.88 7.33 -43.51
N LEU A 636 -11.93 6.99 -42.63
CA LEU A 636 -12.03 7.27 -41.20
C LEU A 636 -11.87 8.76 -40.90
N THR A 637 -12.63 9.22 -39.91
CA THR A 637 -12.68 10.59 -39.42
C THR A 637 -12.19 10.71 -37.97
N ASN A 638 -12.43 9.68 -37.16
CA ASN A 638 -12.01 9.63 -35.75
C ASN A 638 -10.52 9.27 -35.61
N PRO A 639 -9.67 10.13 -35.00
CA PRO A 639 -8.25 9.83 -34.76
C PRO A 639 -8.02 8.54 -33.95
N TYR A 640 -8.92 8.22 -33.02
CA TYR A 640 -8.86 6.98 -32.24
C TYR A 640 -9.05 5.74 -33.12
N ALA A 641 -10.08 5.75 -33.97
CA ALA A 641 -10.36 4.66 -34.91
C ALA A 641 -9.19 4.48 -35.90
N VAL A 642 -8.60 5.58 -36.38
CA VAL A 642 -7.41 5.55 -37.25
C VAL A 642 -6.22 4.91 -36.54
N ALA A 643 -5.91 5.31 -35.30
CA ALA A 643 -4.77 4.77 -34.57
C ALA A 643 -4.95 3.27 -34.22
N MET A 644 -6.13 2.87 -33.74
CA MET A 644 -6.44 1.47 -33.44
C MET A 644 -6.42 0.59 -34.70
N THR A 645 -7.01 1.07 -35.79
CA THR A 645 -6.97 0.37 -37.10
C THR A 645 -5.53 0.25 -37.60
N SER A 646 -4.73 1.31 -37.45
CA SER A 646 -3.32 1.31 -37.86
C SER A 646 -2.49 0.28 -37.08
N TYR A 647 -2.73 0.10 -35.78
CA TYR A 647 -2.10 -0.97 -35.00
C TYR A 647 -2.53 -2.36 -35.47
N ALA A 648 -3.83 -2.59 -35.66
CA ALA A 648 -4.36 -3.87 -36.12
C ALA A 648 -3.80 -4.27 -37.50
N LEU A 649 -3.58 -3.31 -38.40
CA LEU A 649 -2.93 -3.54 -39.70
C LEU A 649 -1.40 -3.65 -39.60
N ALA A 650 -0.75 -2.92 -38.68
CA ALA A 650 0.68 -3.06 -38.41
C ALA A 650 1.07 -4.47 -37.93
N ASN A 651 0.17 -5.15 -37.22
CA ASN A 651 0.35 -6.55 -36.82
C ASN A 651 0.46 -7.54 -38.00
N GLU A 652 -0.09 -7.21 -39.18
CA GLU A 652 0.09 -7.97 -40.43
C GLU A 652 1.11 -7.31 -41.38
N GLY A 653 1.87 -6.32 -40.91
CA GLY A 653 2.84 -5.56 -41.71
C GLY A 653 2.24 -4.54 -42.68
N ARG A 654 0.92 -4.28 -42.63
CA ARG A 654 0.19 -3.42 -43.58
C ARG A 654 -0.05 -1.99 -43.07
N LEU A 655 0.91 -1.41 -42.33
CA LEU A 655 0.77 -0.07 -41.75
C LEU A 655 0.83 1.04 -42.81
N ASN A 656 -0.29 1.70 -43.10
CA ASN A 656 -0.30 2.93 -43.89
C ASN A 656 0.11 4.13 -43.01
N ARG A 657 1.43 4.42 -42.96
CA ARG A 657 1.99 5.56 -42.23
C ARG A 657 1.40 6.91 -42.67
N GLN A 658 1.07 7.10 -43.95
CA GLN A 658 0.55 8.38 -44.46
C GLN A 658 -0.82 8.73 -43.86
N ILE A 659 -1.72 7.74 -43.75
CA ILE A 659 -3.05 7.96 -43.15
C ILE A 659 -2.92 8.16 -41.63
N LEU A 660 -2.08 7.40 -40.94
CA LEU A 660 -1.84 7.60 -39.50
C LEU A 660 -1.31 9.02 -39.21
N TYR A 661 -0.34 9.50 -39.99
CA TYR A 661 0.29 10.82 -39.77
C TYR A 661 -0.59 12.00 -40.19
N LYS A 662 -1.68 11.77 -40.96
CA LYS A 662 -2.69 12.81 -41.22
C LYS A 662 -3.36 13.33 -39.94
N PHE A 663 -3.36 12.54 -38.87
CA PHE A 663 -4.03 12.84 -37.59
C PHE A 663 -3.05 13.04 -36.42
N VAL A 664 -1.74 13.16 -36.68
CA VAL A 664 -0.76 13.45 -35.62
C VAL A 664 -0.75 14.95 -35.28
N SER A 665 -0.45 15.27 -34.03
CA SER A 665 -0.21 16.64 -33.57
C SER A 665 1.00 17.29 -34.27
N PRO A 666 1.07 18.63 -34.38
CA PRO A 666 2.18 19.33 -35.06
C PRO A 666 3.58 19.05 -34.51
N GLY A 667 3.69 18.61 -33.24
CA GLY A 667 4.94 18.21 -32.60
C GLY A 667 5.34 16.74 -32.83
N LEU A 668 4.60 16.00 -33.68
CA LEU A 668 4.78 14.57 -33.96
C LEU A 668 4.75 13.67 -32.70
N SER A 669 4.10 14.11 -31.62
CA SER A 669 4.21 13.49 -30.29
C SER A 669 2.98 12.71 -29.83
N HIS A 670 1.79 13.06 -30.32
CA HIS A 670 0.53 12.41 -29.92
C HIS A 670 -0.57 12.56 -30.99
N TRP A 671 -1.64 11.77 -30.86
CA TRP A 671 -2.82 11.75 -31.74
C TRP A 671 -4.05 12.32 -31.01
N PRO A 672 -4.33 13.63 -31.12
CA PRO A 672 -5.40 14.29 -30.36
C PRO A 672 -6.79 13.81 -30.78
N VAL A 673 -7.60 13.40 -29.80
CA VAL A 673 -9.02 13.04 -29.96
C VAL A 673 -9.88 14.19 -29.43
N PRO A 674 -10.78 14.78 -30.24
CA PRO A 674 -11.62 15.90 -29.81
C PRO A 674 -12.47 15.59 -28.57
N GLY A 675 -12.51 16.53 -27.63
CA GLY A 675 -13.42 16.50 -26.48
C GLY A 675 -13.01 15.61 -25.30
N ASN A 676 -11.99 14.75 -25.41
CA ASN A 676 -11.51 13.96 -24.26
C ASN A 676 -10.00 13.66 -24.32
N HIS A 677 -9.28 14.11 -23.29
CA HIS A 677 -7.85 13.83 -23.11
C HIS A 677 -7.56 12.33 -22.89
N ILE A 678 -8.46 11.60 -22.20
CA ILE A 678 -8.28 10.16 -21.94
C ILE A 678 -8.22 9.37 -23.26
N PHE A 679 -9.12 9.66 -24.20
CA PHE A 679 -9.11 9.02 -25.52
C PHE A 679 -7.89 9.42 -26.37
N THR A 680 -7.29 10.60 -26.12
CA THR A 680 -6.03 11.02 -26.73
C THR A 680 -4.86 10.17 -26.26
N LEU A 681 -4.80 9.83 -24.97
CA LEU A 681 -3.80 8.90 -24.40
C LEU A 681 -3.93 7.50 -25.03
N GLU A 682 -5.15 6.98 -25.09
CA GLU A 682 -5.46 5.66 -25.67
C GLU A 682 -5.12 5.59 -27.17
N ALA A 683 -5.55 6.58 -27.97
CA ALA A 683 -5.23 6.66 -29.39
C ALA A 683 -3.72 6.73 -29.63
N THR A 684 -3.01 7.53 -28.84
CA THR A 684 -1.56 7.68 -28.91
C THR A 684 -0.83 6.37 -28.53
N ALA A 685 -1.41 5.57 -27.63
CA ALA A 685 -0.84 4.28 -27.23
C ALA A 685 -0.96 3.22 -28.36
N TYR A 686 -2.09 3.19 -29.06
CA TYR A 686 -2.23 2.38 -30.28
C TYR A 686 -1.27 2.84 -31.39
N ALA A 687 -1.08 4.15 -31.58
CA ALA A 687 -0.11 4.66 -32.53
C ALA A 687 1.34 4.27 -32.16
N LEU A 688 1.73 4.37 -30.88
CA LEU A 688 3.04 3.92 -30.39
C LEU A 688 3.24 2.41 -30.64
N LEU A 689 2.24 1.57 -30.34
CA LEU A 689 2.29 0.13 -30.64
C LEU A 689 2.47 -0.14 -32.15
N ALA A 690 1.82 0.61 -33.03
CA ALA A 690 2.00 0.48 -34.48
C ALA A 690 3.42 0.85 -34.96
N LEU A 691 4.01 1.90 -34.39
CA LEU A 691 5.39 2.32 -34.68
C LEU A 691 6.41 1.30 -34.15
N VAL A 692 6.24 0.80 -32.93
CA VAL A 692 7.08 -0.25 -32.34
C VAL A 692 7.00 -1.55 -33.14
N LYS A 693 5.80 -1.97 -33.54
CA LYS A 693 5.59 -3.20 -34.34
C LYS A 693 6.30 -3.13 -35.70
N THR A 694 6.38 -1.94 -36.29
CA THR A 694 7.10 -1.68 -37.54
C THR A 694 8.56 -1.24 -37.33
N LYS A 695 9.10 -1.34 -36.11
CA LYS A 695 10.47 -0.96 -35.72
C LYS A 695 10.85 0.50 -36.03
N SER A 696 9.85 1.37 -36.12
CA SER A 696 9.98 2.81 -36.38
C SER A 696 10.36 3.57 -35.08
N PHE A 697 11.50 3.21 -34.47
CA PHE A 697 11.84 3.66 -33.11
C PHE A 697 12.15 5.17 -33.01
N GLU A 698 12.71 5.78 -34.06
CA GLU A 698 12.93 7.23 -34.09
C GLU A 698 11.62 8.01 -34.02
N ASP A 699 10.60 7.56 -34.76
CA ASP A 699 9.25 8.13 -34.71
C ASP A 699 8.54 7.85 -33.38
N ALA A 700 8.88 6.76 -32.69
CA ALA A 700 8.31 6.40 -31.40
C ALA A 700 8.88 7.22 -30.23
N ARG A 701 10.13 7.72 -30.33
CA ARG A 701 10.80 8.50 -29.27
C ARG A 701 10.01 9.75 -28.81
N PRO A 702 9.50 10.62 -29.70
CA PRO A 702 8.63 11.73 -29.31
C PRO A 702 7.38 11.31 -28.53
N VAL A 703 6.82 10.14 -28.88
CA VAL A 703 5.57 9.63 -28.31
C VAL A 703 5.78 9.08 -26.89
N VAL A 704 6.85 8.30 -26.68
CA VAL A 704 7.27 7.82 -25.36
C VAL A 704 7.56 8.99 -24.41
N ARG A 705 8.25 10.02 -24.91
CA ARG A 705 8.56 11.24 -24.15
C ARG A 705 7.31 12.06 -23.79
N TRP A 706 6.29 12.05 -24.65
CA TRP A 706 5.03 12.71 -24.34
C TRP A 706 4.25 11.98 -23.23
N PHE A 707 4.25 10.65 -23.20
CA PHE A 707 3.61 9.90 -22.09
C PHE A 707 4.21 10.22 -20.73
N ASN A 708 5.53 10.36 -20.63
CA ASN A 708 6.22 10.80 -19.40
C ASN A 708 5.74 12.17 -18.87
N GLN A 709 5.03 12.97 -19.69
CA GLN A 709 4.49 14.28 -19.33
C GLN A 709 3.00 14.23 -18.92
N GLN A 710 2.29 13.11 -19.10
CA GLN A 710 0.84 12.99 -18.85
C GLN A 710 0.48 12.12 -17.61
N GLN A 711 1.47 11.65 -16.85
CA GLN A 711 1.27 10.68 -15.76
C GLN A 711 0.91 11.37 -14.43
N SER A 712 -0.12 10.85 -13.74
CA SER A 712 -0.67 11.42 -12.51
C SER A 712 0.18 11.13 -11.26
N TYR A 713 -0.14 11.78 -10.13
CA TYR A 713 0.55 11.56 -8.84
C TYR A 713 0.40 10.13 -8.30
N SER A 714 -0.69 9.44 -8.65
CA SER A 714 -0.90 8.01 -8.33
C SER A 714 -0.17 7.06 -9.28
N GLY A 715 0.52 7.57 -10.31
CA GLY A 715 1.16 6.78 -11.35
C GLY A 715 0.19 6.17 -12.35
N ASP A 716 -1.01 6.73 -12.48
CA ASP A 716 -2.02 6.35 -13.47
C ASP A 716 -2.17 7.40 -14.57
N TYR A 717 -3.04 7.11 -15.53
CA TYR A 717 -3.37 7.96 -16.67
C TYR A 717 -4.87 8.33 -16.67
N GLY A 718 -5.47 8.54 -15.47
CA GLY A 718 -6.86 9.00 -15.27
C GLY A 718 -7.98 8.01 -15.65
N SER A 719 -7.67 6.95 -16.41
CA SER A 719 -8.57 5.85 -16.78
C SER A 719 -7.82 4.53 -16.70
N THR A 720 -8.48 3.47 -16.26
CA THR A 720 -7.90 2.13 -16.27
C THR A 720 -7.54 1.66 -17.69
N GLN A 721 -8.36 2.00 -18.70
CA GLN A 721 -8.10 1.62 -20.10
C GLN A 721 -6.84 2.33 -20.61
N ALA A 722 -6.81 3.66 -20.53
CA ALA A 722 -5.62 4.46 -20.86
C ALA A 722 -4.38 3.97 -20.12
N THR A 723 -4.45 3.73 -18.81
CA THR A 723 -3.33 3.22 -18.00
C THR A 723 -2.83 1.87 -18.52
N ILE A 724 -3.73 0.93 -18.83
CA ILE A 724 -3.40 -0.38 -19.41
C ILE A 724 -2.75 -0.25 -20.79
N MET A 725 -3.33 0.56 -21.69
CA MET A 725 -2.85 0.68 -23.06
C MET A 725 -1.54 1.45 -23.16
N VAL A 726 -1.37 2.52 -22.39
CA VAL A 726 -0.13 3.30 -22.31
C VAL A 726 1.00 2.44 -21.76
N TYR A 727 0.79 1.73 -20.64
CA TYR A 727 1.83 0.82 -20.13
C TYR A 727 2.09 -0.40 -21.02
N GLN A 728 1.11 -0.92 -21.75
CA GLN A 728 1.36 -1.95 -22.79
C GLN A 728 2.27 -1.39 -23.90
N ALA A 729 1.98 -0.19 -24.41
CA ALA A 729 2.74 0.44 -25.48
C ALA A 729 4.19 0.76 -25.06
N LEU A 730 4.36 1.25 -23.84
CA LEU A 730 5.66 1.54 -23.23
C LEU A 730 6.46 0.25 -22.96
N ALA A 731 5.83 -0.81 -22.46
CA ALA A 731 6.48 -2.10 -22.24
C ALA A 731 7.02 -2.70 -23.55
N GLU A 732 6.28 -2.61 -24.66
CA GLU A 732 6.77 -3.07 -25.96
C GLU A 732 7.85 -2.15 -26.54
N TYR A 733 7.76 -0.83 -26.37
CA TYR A 733 8.86 0.07 -26.77
C TYR A 733 10.15 -0.28 -26.01
N TRP A 734 10.10 -0.31 -24.67
CA TRP A 734 11.27 -0.51 -23.82
C TRP A 734 11.89 -1.91 -23.93
N ALA A 735 11.14 -2.91 -24.41
CA ALA A 735 11.66 -4.25 -24.68
C ALA A 735 12.37 -4.40 -26.02
N ASN A 736 12.06 -3.54 -27.01
CA ASN A 736 12.54 -3.67 -28.38
C ASN A 736 13.51 -2.55 -28.82
N ALA A 737 13.47 -1.38 -28.17
CA ALA A 737 14.34 -0.26 -28.46
C ALA A 737 15.72 -0.38 -27.76
N GLN A 738 16.76 0.07 -28.44
CA GLN A 738 18.08 0.36 -27.86
C GLN A 738 18.28 1.88 -27.76
N GLU A 739 18.90 2.33 -26.67
CA GLU A 739 19.24 3.74 -26.45
C GLU A 739 20.73 4.02 -26.72
N PRO A 740 21.09 5.24 -27.17
CA PRO A 740 22.47 5.65 -27.34
C PRO A 740 23.16 5.95 -25.99
N GLU A 741 24.49 6.03 -25.99
CA GLU A 741 25.28 6.36 -24.80
C GLU A 741 25.19 7.84 -24.39
N TYR A 742 25.20 8.09 -23.08
CA TYR A 742 25.02 9.41 -22.48
C TYR A 742 26.16 9.80 -21.53
N ASP A 743 26.68 11.00 -21.75
CA ASP A 743 27.59 11.76 -20.89
C ASP A 743 27.13 13.23 -20.96
N LEU A 744 26.31 13.64 -19.99
CA LEU A 744 25.63 14.93 -20.01
C LEU A 744 26.06 15.79 -18.80
N LYS A 745 26.64 16.94 -19.09
CA LYS A 745 27.16 17.91 -18.11
C LYS A 745 26.23 19.12 -18.06
N VAL A 746 25.67 19.41 -16.88
CA VAL A 746 24.69 20.48 -16.66
C VAL A 746 25.16 21.44 -15.56
N ASP A 747 25.29 22.71 -15.92
CA ASP A 747 25.64 23.82 -15.04
C ASP A 747 24.38 24.66 -14.73
N ILE A 748 24.01 24.81 -13.45
CA ILE A 748 22.97 25.75 -12.99
C ILE A 748 23.65 26.98 -12.37
N LEU A 749 23.45 28.18 -12.94
CA LEU A 749 23.82 29.44 -12.28
C LEU A 749 22.59 30.03 -11.58
N LEU A 750 22.52 29.84 -10.25
CA LEU A 750 21.52 30.47 -9.39
C LEU A 750 21.86 31.97 -9.16
N PRO A 751 20.88 32.88 -9.23
CA PRO A 751 21.08 34.29 -8.94
C PRO A 751 21.50 34.48 -7.48
N GLY A 752 22.54 35.28 -7.26
CA GLY A 752 23.20 35.44 -5.97
C GLY A 752 24.39 34.51 -5.72
N LYS A 753 24.55 33.40 -6.48
CA LYS A 753 25.81 32.62 -6.49
C LYS A 753 26.81 33.20 -7.49
N SER A 754 28.08 33.23 -7.11
CA SER A 754 29.20 33.65 -7.97
C SER A 754 29.80 32.52 -8.83
N LYS A 755 29.36 31.28 -8.62
CA LYS A 755 29.74 30.09 -9.41
C LYS A 755 28.49 29.24 -9.65
N PRO A 756 28.36 28.59 -10.83
CA PRO A 756 27.29 27.64 -11.06
C PRO A 756 27.51 26.34 -10.28
N ASP A 757 26.40 25.72 -9.88
CA ASP A 757 26.38 24.34 -9.40
C ASP A 757 26.52 23.41 -10.61
N LYS A 758 27.50 22.50 -10.58
CA LYS A 758 27.87 21.65 -11.71
C LYS A 758 27.49 20.19 -11.44
N TYR A 759 26.84 19.57 -12.42
CA TYR A 759 26.44 18.17 -12.36
C TYR A 759 26.85 17.43 -13.65
N GLN A 760 27.21 16.15 -13.51
CA GLN A 760 27.50 15.27 -14.65
C GLN A 760 26.72 13.97 -14.48
N PHE A 761 25.98 13.61 -15.52
CA PHE A 761 25.16 12.41 -15.63
C PHE A 761 25.81 11.44 -16.62
N THR A 762 25.91 10.19 -16.21
CA THR A 762 26.60 9.08 -16.87
C THR A 762 25.89 7.79 -16.47
N ARG A 763 26.15 6.69 -17.19
CA ARG A 763 25.49 5.40 -16.91
C ARG A 763 25.68 4.87 -15.48
N GLU A 764 26.76 5.25 -14.79
CA GLU A 764 27.05 4.80 -13.42
C GLU A 764 26.36 5.64 -12.33
N ASN A 765 25.85 6.83 -12.67
CA ASN A 765 25.28 7.77 -11.69
C ASN A 765 23.91 8.36 -12.08
N SER A 766 23.28 7.80 -13.11
CA SER A 766 21.93 8.11 -13.62
C SER A 766 20.86 8.18 -12.52
N TYR A 767 20.89 7.23 -11.58
CA TYR A 767 19.90 7.09 -10.49
C TYR A 767 19.88 8.26 -9.49
N ALA A 768 20.87 9.16 -9.53
CA ALA A 768 21.13 10.11 -8.46
C ALA A 768 20.57 11.52 -8.74
N THR A 769 19.49 11.90 -8.04
CA THR A 769 18.91 13.24 -8.11
C THR A 769 19.95 14.33 -7.89
N ARG A 770 19.81 15.45 -8.61
CA ARG A 770 20.55 16.68 -8.35
C ARG A 770 19.54 17.81 -8.13
N THR A 771 19.50 18.30 -6.90
CA THR A 771 18.60 19.37 -6.45
C THR A 771 19.38 20.64 -6.10
N SER A 772 18.74 21.79 -6.31
CA SER A 772 19.29 23.09 -5.95
C SER A 772 18.17 24.01 -5.47
N ASN A 773 18.32 24.54 -4.26
CA ASN A 773 17.31 25.35 -3.58
C ASN A 773 17.66 26.84 -3.68
N ILE A 774 16.65 27.70 -3.87
CA ILE A 774 16.78 29.15 -3.80
C ILE A 774 15.74 29.72 -2.82
N LYS A 775 16.09 30.82 -2.12
CA LYS A 775 15.20 31.49 -1.16
C LYS A 775 14.52 32.74 -1.72
N ASP A 776 15.08 33.29 -2.79
CA ASP A 776 14.58 34.49 -3.46
C ASP A 776 13.65 34.07 -4.61
N ILE A 777 12.47 34.69 -4.67
CA ILE A 777 11.53 34.58 -5.80
C ILE A 777 11.84 35.72 -6.80
N ASN A 778 11.36 35.59 -8.04
CA ASN A 778 11.44 36.61 -9.10
C ASN A 778 12.88 36.94 -9.58
N LYS A 779 13.75 35.94 -9.76
CA LYS A 779 15.10 36.14 -10.33
C LYS A 779 15.45 35.05 -11.35
N ASP A 780 16.00 35.47 -12.48
CA ASP A 780 16.32 34.59 -13.62
C ASP A 780 17.37 33.54 -13.24
N VAL A 781 17.17 32.31 -13.72
CA VAL A 781 18.11 31.19 -13.50
C VAL A 781 18.59 30.65 -14.83
N LYS A 782 19.92 30.55 -14.99
CA LYS A 782 20.55 30.12 -16.24
C LYS A 782 20.99 28.66 -16.11
N VAL A 783 20.44 27.80 -16.95
CA VAL A 783 20.83 26.38 -17.04
C VAL A 783 21.54 26.14 -18.37
N THR A 784 22.71 25.49 -18.32
CA THR A 784 23.56 25.23 -19.49
C THR A 784 23.89 23.74 -19.55
N ALA A 785 23.55 23.05 -20.63
CA ALA A 785 23.84 21.63 -20.80
C ALA A 785 24.77 21.36 -22.00
N THR A 786 25.68 20.40 -21.85
CA THR A 786 26.70 20.02 -22.84
C THR A 786 26.99 18.52 -22.78
N GLY A 787 27.28 17.88 -23.91
CA GLY A 787 27.54 16.44 -24.01
C GLY A 787 26.46 15.67 -24.79
N SER A 788 26.40 14.34 -24.65
CA SER A 788 25.39 13.49 -25.27
C SER A 788 24.36 13.02 -24.24
N GLY A 789 23.08 13.06 -24.62
CA GLY A 789 21.95 12.77 -23.73
C GLY A 789 20.87 13.86 -23.80
N GLU A 790 19.77 13.66 -23.09
CA GLU A 790 18.72 14.67 -22.93
C GLU A 790 18.28 14.72 -21.46
N ALA A 791 18.56 15.83 -20.78
CA ALA A 791 18.01 16.07 -19.44
C ALA A 791 16.61 16.68 -19.53
N MET A 792 15.73 16.19 -18.64
CA MET A 792 14.54 16.88 -18.20
C MET A 792 14.90 17.74 -16.99
N VAL A 793 14.79 19.06 -17.12
CA VAL A 793 14.80 19.95 -15.96
C VAL A 793 13.36 20.19 -15.55
N SER A 794 13.03 19.82 -14.31
CA SER A 794 11.73 20.08 -13.69
C SER A 794 11.85 21.27 -12.76
N LEU A 795 11.14 22.35 -13.09
CA LEU A 795 11.00 23.51 -12.23
C LEU A 795 9.85 23.28 -11.24
N TYR A 796 10.03 23.69 -9.99
CA TYR A 796 8.97 23.64 -8.99
C TYR A 796 8.75 25.01 -8.31
N TYR A 797 7.50 25.44 -8.35
CA TYR A 797 6.93 26.43 -7.44
C TYR A 797 5.49 26.05 -7.15
N ALA A 798 4.95 26.62 -6.09
CA ALA A 798 3.53 26.53 -5.75
C ALA A 798 3.09 27.93 -5.34
N LEU A 799 2.13 28.49 -6.06
CA LEU A 799 1.47 29.72 -5.66
C LEU A 799 0.28 29.37 -4.78
N PRO A 800 0.01 30.12 -3.70
CA PRO A 800 -1.24 30.01 -2.98
C PRO A 800 -2.36 30.62 -3.82
N GLU A 801 -3.42 29.85 -4.06
CA GLU A 801 -4.69 30.34 -4.59
C GLU A 801 -5.79 30.07 -3.56
N GLU A 802 -6.63 31.06 -3.29
CA GLU A 802 -7.79 30.88 -2.43
C GLU A 802 -8.96 30.28 -3.24
N LYS A 803 -9.56 29.20 -2.72
CA LYS A 803 -10.73 28.54 -3.30
C LYS A 803 -11.96 28.84 -2.46
N GLU A 804 -13.01 29.39 -3.07
CA GLU A 804 -14.24 29.77 -2.38
C GLU A 804 -15.07 28.57 -1.84
N SER A 805 -14.83 27.34 -2.29
CA SER A 805 -15.53 26.15 -1.78
C SER A 805 -14.90 24.81 -2.15
N ASP A 806 -14.88 23.88 -1.18
CA ASP A 806 -14.53 22.46 -1.38
C ASP A 806 -15.65 21.66 -2.08
N CYS A 807 -16.88 22.17 -2.08
CA CYS A 807 -18.07 21.48 -2.59
C CYS A 807 -18.16 21.51 -4.14
N GLN A 808 -17.16 20.95 -4.81
CA GLN A 808 -17.06 20.94 -6.27
C GLN A 808 -18.08 20.01 -6.94
N LYS A 809 -18.18 18.76 -6.49
CA LYS A 809 -19.03 17.71 -7.10
C LYS A 809 -20.44 17.59 -6.53
N PHE A 810 -20.72 18.20 -5.38
CA PHE A 810 -22.01 18.11 -4.71
C PHE A 810 -22.56 19.49 -4.35
N ASP A 811 -23.89 19.56 -4.31
CA ASP A 811 -24.66 20.67 -3.79
C ASP A 811 -25.43 20.18 -2.57
N ILE A 812 -25.07 20.69 -1.37
CA ILE A 812 -25.73 20.36 -0.11
C ILE A 812 -26.39 21.62 0.44
N LYS A 813 -27.67 21.53 0.84
CA LYS A 813 -28.36 22.55 1.61
C LYS A 813 -29.08 21.92 2.80
N LEU A 814 -28.66 22.27 4.01
CA LEU A 814 -29.38 21.93 5.23
C LEU A 814 -30.40 23.03 5.56
N VAL A 815 -31.61 22.64 5.93
CA VAL A 815 -32.66 23.49 6.46
C VAL A 815 -33.04 22.98 7.86
N ILE A 816 -33.14 23.91 8.81
CA ILE A 816 -33.46 23.62 10.21
C ILE A 816 -34.73 24.38 10.56
N LEU A 817 -35.77 23.66 10.98
CA LEU A 817 -37.04 24.20 11.44
C LEU A 817 -37.24 23.87 12.93
N PHE A 818 -37.71 24.86 13.69
CA PHE A 818 -37.92 24.74 15.13
C PHE A 818 -39.39 24.47 15.45
N PHE A 819 -39.64 23.51 16.34
CA PHE A 819 -40.95 23.31 16.95
C PHE A 819 -40.83 23.37 18.48
N LEU A 820 -41.56 24.31 19.08
CA LEU A 820 -41.73 24.40 20.54
C LEU A 820 -43.00 23.63 20.91
N CYS A 821 -42.84 22.41 21.42
CA CYS A 821 -43.93 21.68 22.07
C CYS A 821 -43.99 22.04 23.56
N SER A 822 -45.20 22.11 24.12
CA SER A 822 -45.40 22.40 25.53
C SER A 822 -44.75 21.32 26.41
N ASN A 823 -44.03 21.76 27.44
CA ASN A 823 -43.18 20.99 28.37
C ASN A 823 -41.84 20.48 27.77
N SER A 824 -40.80 21.28 28.02
CA SER A 824 -39.35 20.97 28.10
C SER A 824 -38.62 20.26 26.96
N LEU A 825 -39.28 19.74 25.92
CA LEU A 825 -38.61 19.07 24.80
C LEU A 825 -38.60 19.94 23.53
N GLN A 826 -37.42 20.46 23.18
CA GLN A 826 -37.18 21.04 21.86
C GLN A 826 -37.04 19.92 20.82
N ILE A 827 -37.88 19.98 19.79
CA ILE A 827 -37.82 19.09 18.62
C ILE A 827 -37.38 19.94 17.43
N LEU A 828 -36.20 19.61 16.92
CA LEU A 828 -35.63 20.17 15.72
C LEU A 828 -36.08 19.31 14.53
N HIS A 829 -36.58 19.91 13.45
CA HIS A 829 -36.81 19.22 12.19
C HIS A 829 -35.69 19.61 11.22
N SER A 830 -34.79 18.67 10.93
CA SER A 830 -33.73 18.84 9.95
C SER A 830 -34.15 18.23 8.62
N ALA A 831 -34.15 19.05 7.57
CA ALA A 831 -34.30 18.62 6.18
C ALA A 831 -32.99 18.89 5.43
N LEU A 832 -32.42 17.87 4.83
CA LEU A 832 -31.21 17.95 4.02
C LEU A 832 -31.55 17.75 2.55
N LEU A 833 -31.10 18.67 1.70
CA LEU A 833 -31.22 18.60 0.24
C LEU A 833 -29.83 18.34 -0.36
N CYS A 834 -29.69 17.23 -1.08
CA CYS A 834 -28.44 16.83 -1.75
C CYS A 834 -28.65 16.65 -3.26
N ARG A 835 -27.74 17.20 -4.08
CA ARG A 835 -27.74 17.02 -5.54
C ARG A 835 -26.32 16.83 -6.06
N TYR A 836 -26.13 15.99 -7.07
CA TYR A 836 -24.84 15.81 -7.75
C TYR A 836 -24.62 16.89 -8.83
N LYS A 837 -23.39 17.39 -8.97
CA LYS A 837 -23.00 18.46 -9.91
C LYS A 837 -22.33 17.89 -11.17
N ASP A 838 -23.11 17.14 -11.94
CA ASP A 838 -22.71 16.55 -13.22
C ASP A 838 -23.83 16.81 -14.26
N SER A 839 -23.51 16.79 -15.56
CA SER A 839 -24.48 17.05 -16.64
C SER A 839 -25.07 15.78 -17.26
N ASN A 840 -24.46 14.62 -17.02
CA ASN A 840 -24.63 13.41 -17.80
C ASN A 840 -24.93 12.16 -16.95
N ARG A 841 -24.53 12.11 -15.66
CA ARG A 841 -24.78 10.96 -14.76
C ARG A 841 -25.31 11.36 -13.40
N ASP A 842 -26.11 10.48 -12.78
CA ASP A 842 -26.33 10.49 -11.34
C ASP A 842 -25.03 10.07 -10.60
N ALA A 843 -24.90 10.45 -9.33
CA ALA A 843 -23.92 9.85 -8.43
C ALA A 843 -24.28 8.39 -8.17
N THR A 844 -23.28 7.54 -8.00
CA THR A 844 -23.41 6.14 -7.57
C THR A 844 -23.63 6.06 -6.04
N MET A 845 -23.45 4.88 -5.45
CA MET A 845 -23.59 4.67 -4.00
C MET A 845 -22.83 5.75 -3.24
N SER A 846 -23.55 6.52 -2.44
CA SER A 846 -23.07 7.71 -1.75
C SER A 846 -23.29 7.57 -0.25
N ILE A 847 -22.35 8.08 0.54
CA ILE A 847 -22.45 8.15 1.99
C ILE A 847 -22.68 9.60 2.41
N LEU A 848 -23.57 9.75 3.39
CA LEU A 848 -23.91 10.98 4.07
C LEU A 848 -23.61 10.79 5.57
N ASP A 849 -22.60 11.51 6.08
CA ASP A 849 -22.23 11.49 7.51
C ASP A 849 -22.71 12.77 8.19
N ILE A 850 -23.55 12.62 9.21
CA ILE A 850 -24.19 13.71 9.97
C ILE A 850 -23.71 13.63 11.42
N GLY A 851 -22.75 14.47 11.79
CA GLY A 851 -22.37 14.65 13.19
C GLY A 851 -23.42 15.46 13.93
N LEU A 852 -24.02 14.89 14.99
CA LEU A 852 -25.05 15.60 15.75
C LEU A 852 -24.44 16.58 16.77
N GLN A 853 -25.27 17.49 17.26
CA GLN A 853 -24.87 18.47 18.27
C GLN A 853 -24.92 17.89 19.69
N THR A 854 -24.08 18.41 20.58
CA THR A 854 -23.97 17.92 21.96
C THR A 854 -25.31 18.06 22.68
N GLY A 855 -25.83 16.96 23.22
CA GLY A 855 -27.14 16.91 23.89
C GLY A 855 -28.34 16.69 22.96
N PHE A 856 -28.14 16.30 21.70
CA PHE A 856 -29.19 16.00 20.73
C PHE A 856 -29.10 14.55 20.20
N THR A 857 -30.25 13.90 19.97
CA THR A 857 -30.36 12.53 19.42
C THR A 857 -31.42 12.45 18.31
N PRO A 858 -31.25 11.61 17.26
CA PRO A 858 -32.18 11.55 16.14
C PRO A 858 -33.39 10.66 16.46
N ASN A 859 -34.54 10.95 15.87
CA ASN A 859 -35.73 10.12 16.03
C ASN A 859 -35.60 8.83 15.20
N LEU A 860 -35.51 7.69 15.90
CA LEU A 860 -35.32 6.38 15.28
C LEU A 860 -36.56 5.84 14.54
N GLU A 861 -37.76 6.42 14.73
CA GLU A 861 -38.96 6.03 13.99
C GLU A 861 -38.97 6.68 12.59
N ASP A 862 -38.56 7.94 12.49
CA ASP A 862 -38.40 8.65 11.22
C ASP A 862 -37.38 7.93 10.31
N LEU A 863 -36.23 7.55 10.88
CA LEU A 863 -35.17 6.82 10.15
C LEU A 863 -35.63 5.42 9.71
N LYS A 864 -36.41 4.71 10.55
CA LYS A 864 -37.04 3.44 10.16
C LYS A 864 -37.99 3.63 8.98
N ALA A 865 -38.83 4.67 9.00
CA ALA A 865 -39.76 4.97 7.92
C ALA A 865 -39.05 5.31 6.59
N LEU A 866 -37.95 6.09 6.63
CA LEU A 866 -37.15 6.39 5.44
C LEU A 866 -36.48 5.13 4.83
N SER A 867 -36.11 4.17 5.68
CA SER A 867 -35.49 2.89 5.27
C SER A 867 -36.49 1.78 4.89
N GLY A 868 -37.78 1.95 5.17
CA GLY A 868 -38.76 0.87 5.17
C GLY A 868 -39.94 1.11 4.24
N GLY A 869 -40.08 0.32 3.19
CA GLY A 869 -41.24 0.37 2.29
C GLY A 869 -41.05 -0.39 0.98
N ARG A 870 -41.92 -0.11 0.00
CA ARG A 870 -41.77 -0.60 -1.38
C ARG A 870 -40.85 0.28 -2.24
N ALA A 871 -40.46 1.45 -1.72
CA ALA A 871 -39.53 2.39 -2.33
C ALA A 871 -38.82 3.15 -1.20
N PRO A 872 -37.76 2.58 -0.59
CA PRO A 872 -36.99 3.26 0.45
C PRO A 872 -36.26 4.48 -0.13
N ILE A 873 -36.05 5.51 0.69
CA ILE A 873 -35.26 6.71 0.34
C ILE A 873 -33.81 6.52 0.79
N ILE A 874 -33.59 5.83 1.91
CA ILE A 874 -32.25 5.49 2.41
C ILE A 874 -32.08 3.97 2.43
N SER A 875 -30.95 3.48 1.92
CA SER A 875 -30.67 2.05 1.79
C SER A 875 -30.36 1.40 3.15
N LYS A 876 -29.71 2.17 4.03
CA LYS A 876 -29.35 1.81 5.40
C LYS A 876 -29.07 3.10 6.19
N TYR A 877 -29.23 3.05 7.51
CA TYR A 877 -28.63 4.02 8.42
C TYR A 877 -27.93 3.29 9.57
N GLU A 878 -26.88 3.90 10.10
CA GLU A 878 -26.11 3.42 11.26
C GLU A 878 -25.81 4.60 12.20
N MET A 879 -25.77 4.30 13.50
CA MET A 879 -25.31 5.25 14.53
C MET A 879 -23.94 4.75 15.01
N ASP A 880 -22.86 5.47 14.71
CA ASP A 880 -21.56 5.15 15.33
C ASP A 880 -21.54 5.61 16.79
N THR A 881 -21.82 4.66 17.68
CA THR A 881 -21.72 4.83 19.14
C THR A 881 -20.38 4.34 19.69
N ALA A 882 -19.49 3.77 18.86
CA ALA A 882 -18.20 3.23 19.28
C ALA A 882 -17.12 4.33 19.37
N LEU A 883 -17.24 5.40 18.57
CA LEU A 883 -16.26 6.49 18.51
C LEU A 883 -16.80 7.87 18.95
N SER A 884 -18.12 8.03 19.17
CA SER A 884 -18.68 9.32 19.64
C SER A 884 -20.07 9.23 20.26
N GLU A 885 -20.27 9.85 21.42
CA GLU A 885 -21.61 10.11 21.98
C GLU A 885 -22.37 11.23 21.26
N ARG A 886 -21.74 11.99 20.35
CA ARG A 886 -22.50 12.78 19.36
C ARG A 886 -23.19 11.88 18.33
N GLY A 887 -22.88 10.58 18.27
CA GLY A 887 -23.52 9.59 17.40
C GLY A 887 -23.62 10.05 15.96
N SER A 888 -22.52 9.96 15.20
CA SER A 888 -22.55 10.22 13.75
C SER A 888 -23.62 9.33 13.11
N LEU A 889 -24.65 9.98 12.56
CA LEU A 889 -25.72 9.33 11.84
C LEU A 889 -25.24 9.16 10.40
N ILE A 890 -24.76 7.95 10.11
CA ILE A 890 -24.26 7.55 8.79
C ILE A 890 -25.46 7.03 8.00
N ILE A 891 -25.76 7.69 6.89
CA ILE A 891 -26.84 7.33 5.97
C ILE A 891 -26.22 6.87 4.65
N TYR A 892 -26.67 5.70 4.18
CA TYR A 892 -26.24 5.10 2.93
C TYR A 892 -27.33 5.29 1.87
N LEU A 893 -26.92 5.78 0.69
CA LEU A 893 -27.81 6.08 -0.44
C LEU A 893 -27.33 5.28 -1.67
N ASP A 894 -28.23 4.57 -2.35
CA ASP A 894 -27.89 3.81 -3.57
C ASP A 894 -27.39 4.71 -4.72
N LYS A 895 -27.87 5.97 -4.75
CA LYS A 895 -27.47 7.04 -5.67
C LYS A 895 -27.83 8.41 -5.11
N ILE A 896 -27.35 9.49 -5.75
CA ILE A 896 -27.88 10.86 -5.59
C ILE A 896 -28.07 11.45 -6.99
N SER A 897 -29.26 11.95 -7.32
CA SER A 897 -29.50 12.46 -8.68
C SER A 897 -28.77 13.77 -8.99
N HIS A 898 -28.40 13.93 -10.26
CA HIS A 898 -27.85 15.18 -10.81
C HIS A 898 -28.93 16.19 -11.22
N THR A 899 -30.08 15.69 -11.69
CA THR A 899 -31.17 16.50 -12.24
C THR A 899 -32.07 17.15 -11.19
N ARG A 900 -32.28 16.47 -10.05
CA ARG A 900 -33.16 16.90 -8.96
C ARG A 900 -32.44 16.75 -7.62
N PRO A 901 -32.62 17.67 -6.65
CA PRO A 901 -32.18 17.43 -5.30
C PRO A 901 -33.02 16.29 -4.68
N GLU A 902 -32.38 15.46 -3.87
CA GLU A 902 -33.04 14.47 -3.04
C GLU A 902 -33.13 15.00 -1.60
N GLU A 903 -34.30 14.85 -0.98
CA GLU A 903 -34.63 15.42 0.33
C GLU A 903 -34.70 14.32 1.40
N ILE A 904 -33.94 14.50 2.48
CA ILE A 904 -33.87 13.59 3.62
C ILE A 904 -34.27 14.37 4.86
N SER A 905 -35.44 14.06 5.41
CA SER A 905 -36.07 14.79 6.51
C SER A 905 -36.33 13.89 7.73
N PHE A 906 -35.82 14.31 8.89
CA PHE A 906 -36.01 13.60 10.16
C PHE A 906 -35.96 14.57 11.34
N ARG A 907 -36.56 14.17 12.47
CA ARG A 907 -36.55 14.94 13.72
C ARG A 907 -35.33 14.61 14.57
N VAL A 908 -34.84 15.62 15.29
CA VAL A 908 -33.77 15.52 16.27
C VAL A 908 -34.26 16.13 17.58
N GLN A 909 -34.13 15.40 18.68
CA GLN A 909 -34.68 15.74 19.99
C GLN A 909 -33.53 16.11 20.94
N GLN A 910 -33.71 17.19 21.71
CA GLN A 910 -32.75 17.54 22.76
C GLN A 910 -32.97 16.64 23.99
N THR A 911 -31.90 16.01 24.47
CA THR A 911 -31.88 15.11 25.65
C THR A 911 -31.08 15.67 26.82
N MET A 912 -30.20 16.65 26.58
CA MET A 912 -29.44 17.35 27.64
C MET A 912 -29.32 18.85 27.31
N GLU A 913 -29.40 19.71 28.33
CA GLU A 913 -29.10 21.14 28.19
C GLU A 913 -27.57 21.38 28.18
N VAL A 914 -27.11 22.30 27.32
CA VAL A 914 -25.69 22.61 27.12
C VAL A 914 -25.51 24.13 27.06
N GLY A 915 -24.68 24.68 27.96
CA GLY A 915 -24.55 26.13 28.16
C GLY A 915 -23.93 26.89 26.98
N VAL A 916 -22.99 26.28 26.26
CA VAL A 916 -22.45 26.81 24.99
C VAL A 916 -22.53 25.71 23.94
N LEU A 917 -23.48 25.84 23.01
CA LEU A 917 -23.65 24.89 21.91
C LEU A 917 -22.58 25.13 20.84
N GLN A 918 -21.83 24.11 20.48
CA GLN A 918 -20.88 24.15 19.36
C GLN A 918 -21.59 23.82 18.04
N PRO A 919 -21.11 24.35 16.90
CA PRO A 919 -21.46 23.82 15.58
C PRO A 919 -21.17 22.32 15.45
N ALA A 920 -21.82 21.69 14.48
CA ALA A 920 -21.53 20.34 14.03
C ALA A 920 -21.49 20.30 12.49
N ALA A 921 -21.03 19.18 11.91
CA ALA A 921 -20.76 19.06 10.48
C ALA A 921 -21.65 17.99 9.81
N VAL A 922 -21.92 18.20 8.53
CA VAL A 922 -22.51 17.23 7.59
C VAL A 922 -21.57 17.09 6.40
N SER A 923 -21.30 15.86 5.95
CA SER A 923 -20.50 15.60 4.75
C SER A 923 -21.15 14.59 3.81
N VAL A 924 -20.94 14.76 2.49
CA VAL A 924 -21.39 13.79 1.47
C VAL A 924 -20.27 13.47 0.47
N TYR A 925 -20.18 12.20 0.05
CA TYR A 925 -19.22 11.71 -0.93
C TYR A 925 -19.72 10.43 -1.65
N GLU A 926 -19.23 10.18 -2.88
CA GLU A 926 -19.40 8.86 -3.51
C GLU A 926 -18.50 7.84 -2.80
N TYR A 927 -19.01 6.63 -2.56
CA TYR A 927 -18.28 5.56 -1.87
C TYR A 927 -16.97 5.17 -2.58
N TYR A 928 -16.98 5.23 -3.92
CA TYR A 928 -15.84 4.90 -4.78
C TYR A 928 -14.94 6.09 -5.11
N GLU A 929 -15.36 7.33 -4.80
CA GLU A 929 -14.60 8.53 -5.11
C GLU A 929 -14.73 9.57 -3.99
N GLN A 930 -13.81 9.48 -3.03
CA GLN A 930 -13.84 10.21 -1.75
C GLN A 930 -13.41 11.69 -1.92
N THR A 931 -14.19 12.48 -2.65
CA THR A 931 -14.10 13.95 -2.68
C THR A 931 -15.24 14.55 -1.85
N PRO A 932 -15.09 14.67 -0.51
CA PRO A 932 -16.19 15.07 0.36
C PRO A 932 -16.55 16.57 0.21
N CYS A 933 -17.84 16.85 0.09
CA CYS A 933 -18.38 18.19 0.33
C CYS A 933 -18.83 18.26 1.78
N VAL A 934 -18.27 19.18 2.57
CA VAL A 934 -18.55 19.36 4.00
C VAL A 934 -19.27 20.70 4.24
N LYS A 935 -20.27 20.74 5.12
CA LYS A 935 -20.89 21.97 5.61
C LYS A 935 -21.16 21.92 7.11
N PHE A 936 -20.93 23.04 7.78
CA PHE A 936 -21.24 23.22 9.20
C PHE A 936 -22.68 23.70 9.41
N TYR A 937 -23.22 23.42 10.59
CA TYR A 937 -24.55 23.87 11.00
C TYR A 937 -24.66 24.16 12.50
N HIS A 938 -25.47 25.15 12.84
CA HIS A 938 -25.78 25.52 14.21
C HIS A 938 -27.18 26.17 14.27
N PRO A 939 -28.09 25.76 15.18
CA PRO A 939 -29.49 26.20 15.18
C PRO A 939 -29.67 27.73 15.22
N LYS A 940 -28.77 28.45 15.91
CA LYS A 940 -28.86 29.92 16.08
C LYS A 940 -27.82 30.72 15.28
N ARG A 941 -27.07 30.10 14.35
CA ARG A 941 -26.04 30.79 13.54
C ARG A 941 -26.09 30.32 12.09
N GLU A 942 -26.17 31.27 11.16
CA GLU A 942 -26.11 30.99 9.72
C GLU A 942 -24.77 30.31 9.36
N GLY A 943 -24.83 29.24 8.55
CA GLY A 943 -23.65 28.47 8.12
C GLY A 943 -22.85 27.74 9.22
N GLY A 944 -23.26 27.80 10.49
CA GLY A 944 -22.52 27.16 11.59
C GLY A 944 -21.12 27.72 11.84
N GLN A 945 -20.86 28.98 11.48
CA GLN A 945 -19.54 29.61 11.62
C GLN A 945 -19.26 30.09 13.07
N LEU A 946 -17.98 30.08 13.46
CA LEU A 946 -17.50 30.88 14.59
C LEU A 946 -17.51 32.38 14.23
N LEU A 947 -17.73 33.25 15.22
CA LEU A 947 -17.77 34.68 15.01
C LEU A 947 -16.36 35.22 14.70
N GLN A 948 -16.22 35.88 13.55
CA GLN A 948 -14.99 36.57 13.14
C GLN A 948 -15.29 38.01 12.70
N LEU A 949 -14.30 38.88 12.92
CA LEU A 949 -14.24 40.23 12.37
C LEU A 949 -13.04 40.29 11.41
N CYS A 950 -13.31 40.34 10.12
CA CYS A 950 -12.28 40.44 9.07
C CYS A 950 -12.23 41.85 8.48
N THR A 951 -11.03 42.34 8.26
CA THR A 951 -10.71 43.59 7.55
C THR A 951 -9.64 43.29 6.53
N ASP A 952 -9.99 43.44 5.26
CA ASP A 952 -9.18 43.00 4.12
C ASP A 952 -8.69 41.55 4.32
N ASP A 953 -7.38 41.31 4.31
CA ASP A 953 -6.80 39.95 4.44
C ASP A 953 -6.64 39.45 5.90
N GLU A 954 -6.93 40.28 6.91
CA GLU A 954 -6.77 39.91 8.33
C GLU A 954 -8.12 39.65 9.03
N CYS A 955 -8.32 38.40 9.45
CA CYS A 955 -9.46 37.97 10.27
C CYS A 955 -9.10 37.84 11.76
N THR A 956 -9.99 38.32 12.64
CA THR A 956 -9.82 38.28 14.09
C THR A 956 -11.01 37.59 14.79
N CYS A 957 -10.74 36.87 15.89
CA CYS A 957 -11.75 36.07 16.59
C CYS A 957 -12.70 36.94 17.43
N ALA A 958 -14.02 36.72 17.31
CA ALA A 958 -15.07 37.59 17.86
C ALA A 958 -16.13 36.84 18.71
N GLU A 959 -15.75 35.73 19.36
CA GLU A 959 -16.57 34.97 20.32
C GLU A 959 -16.75 35.69 21.68
N GLU A 960 -16.99 36.99 21.67
CA GLU A 960 -17.15 37.83 22.87
C GLU A 960 -18.63 37.99 23.26
N THR A 961 -18.91 38.08 24.56
CA THR A 961 -20.25 38.48 25.03
C THR A 961 -20.39 39.97 24.82
N LEU A 962 -21.30 40.41 23.94
CA LEU A 962 -21.42 41.81 23.46
C LEU A 962 -21.50 42.85 24.59
N GLY A 963 -20.34 43.37 25.00
CA GLY A 963 -20.20 44.54 25.85
C GLY A 963 -20.34 45.80 25.00
N LEU A 964 -21.44 46.53 25.16
CA LEU A 964 -21.72 47.78 24.44
C LEU A 964 -20.63 48.83 24.69
N LYS A 965 -19.72 48.99 23.71
CA LYS A 965 -18.87 50.17 23.55
C LYS A 965 -19.25 50.87 22.25
N SER A 966 -19.63 52.13 22.34
CA SER A 966 -20.03 52.96 21.21
C SER A 966 -18.82 53.51 20.44
N GLY A 967 -18.92 53.56 19.12
CA GLY A 967 -18.08 54.43 18.28
C GLY A 967 -16.89 53.79 17.58
N GLN A 968 -17.13 52.78 16.72
CA GLN A 968 -16.25 52.51 15.57
C GLN A 968 -17.08 51.92 14.42
N ASN A 969 -16.89 52.45 13.19
CA ASN A 969 -17.60 51.98 12.01
C ASN A 969 -16.92 50.72 11.44
N ALA A 970 -17.37 49.54 11.86
CA ALA A 970 -17.03 48.26 11.24
C ALA A 970 -18.28 47.62 10.63
N THR A 971 -18.19 47.10 9.41
CA THR A 971 -19.34 46.56 8.67
C THR A 971 -19.66 45.13 9.10
N ILE A 972 -20.39 44.99 10.20
CA ILE A 972 -20.84 43.69 10.73
C ILE A 972 -21.77 43.01 9.71
N LYS A 973 -21.34 41.87 9.14
CA LYS A 973 -22.24 40.95 8.44
C LYS A 973 -22.99 40.09 9.47
N ASN A 974 -24.22 39.72 9.12
CA ASN A 974 -25.04 38.68 9.78
C ASN A 974 -25.46 38.94 11.24
N ILE A 975 -26.09 40.10 11.49
CA ILE A 975 -27.08 40.23 12.57
C ILE A 975 -28.43 40.64 11.96
N LYS A 976 -29.44 39.76 12.05
CA LYS A 976 -30.84 40.19 12.06
C LYS A 976 -31.26 40.37 13.51
N PHE A 977 -31.82 41.53 13.83
CA PHE A 977 -32.68 41.67 15.00
C PHE A 977 -33.98 40.88 14.74
N ILE A 978 -34.57 40.36 15.82
CA ILE A 978 -35.85 39.64 15.84
C ILE A 978 -36.98 40.67 15.92
#